data_AF-A0A1Q3GYZ3-F1
#
_entry.id   AF-A0A1Q3GYZ3-F1
#
_cell.length_a   1.000
_cell.length_b   1.000
_cell.length_c   1.000
_cell.angle_alpha   90.00
_cell.angle_beta   90.00
_cell.angle_gamma   90.00
#
_symmetry.space_group_name_H-M   'P 1'
#
loop_
_entity.id
_entity.type
_entity.pdbx_description
1 polymer ?
#
loop_
_entity_poly.entity_id
_entity_poly.type
_entity_poly.pdbx_seq_one_letter_code
_entity_poly.pdbx_strand_id
1 'polypeptide(L)'
;MKVYIVNKCCRLSWCRSVWGGVLVVLLHLPSLVAQPQVVEDSVQIQRLNQQFAKAIEQKKYEQAASYGEQALATAKKHPNVIPGKINTMVLFGKLCTCTNKVSEALSHYLEAEGLSQSFNFQLMLLDIYDGLGDLYQAQQLPKKAIQYFRQSYQIRQKKNYQRGLAHNLEQIAQNYFISEDYVKSALFYEKLLGFYRKKRQKEQQIRVTEQIALIHSFNEDYNKAVSHQLTLLNHYKKKKDIIKMSGVYNDLGFLYQRKRDVQTAISYFSLSSELIQQQRSTVQTATQTTLLINTGVAYTHIEAFNKARKYFKLALKNTQGQPLKQAEVYNYLASNHYLGGNNRQAITEVEKAINIAFPKKAWSILLVSYDLLSRIHQAETNKKKSLEYVAKYKRLKSQLQRDRQQKLNVVTRNLRLMERREAQIKNLLAEKRQLKELKDVQEKQKKDLALKNNLLELQNKELALLKKAKELDQSNAQRILLEKVRQEQALLISQGKLREANLEKIKTLTALELARKETEKKLQEKENQKKLALLEKEKKIQQQEIRQQKAKARYAIGIIILVVSILGLVLALLLITNKNRQRLKKQKALIEDQNAEIISQNEELYQQQEEITTQRDNIEEKNHLLNRQNQHIQQSIKAALTIQEAVLPDASKVSSLLPEHFVLYQSKDVVSGDFYWLEKMGDQIILAAIDCTGHGVPGAFMSVIGNSLLNSIVRERHILEPKEILSALNTEIEKVLKQKEKGYKNGMDLSLITWTTKDDHVDMKFAGAKRPIYHYKQEEDTLHKIQGSRYSIGFENPQFDQKTLVLDKGDTLYMSSDGFVDQNNAKRKKIGSKKFEQLLCDHQDLPMAAQKDLLEQTLNRHMQGVDQRDDILVIGLKF
;
A
#
# COMPACT_ATOMS: atom_id res chain seq x y z
N MET A 1 20.39 -12.97 -72.90
CA MET A 1 21.57 -12.30 -73.51
C MET A 1 22.52 -11.89 -72.37
N LYS A 2 23.85 -11.87 -72.62
CA LYS A 2 24.98 -11.45 -71.75
C LYS A 2 24.66 -10.95 -70.31
N VAL A 3 25.09 -11.64 -69.22
CA VAL A 3 26.47 -11.67 -68.61
C VAL A 3 26.73 -10.43 -67.72
N TYR A 4 27.27 -10.47 -66.49
CA TYR A 4 27.67 -11.53 -65.53
C TYR A 4 27.74 -10.89 -64.11
N ILE A 5 27.71 -11.69 -63.03
CA ILE A 5 28.61 -11.63 -61.86
C ILE A 5 28.37 -12.89 -61.01
N VAL A 6 29.41 -13.45 -60.40
CA VAL A 6 29.48 -14.89 -60.07
C VAL A 6 29.22 -15.20 -58.58
N ASN A 7 28.71 -16.42 -58.34
CA ASN A 7 28.55 -17.08 -57.04
C ASN A 7 29.83 -17.00 -56.15
N LYS A 8 29.79 -16.95 -54.81
CA LYS A 8 29.13 -17.86 -53.82
C LYS A 8 29.76 -19.28 -53.81
N CYS A 9 29.74 -19.94 -52.64
CA CYS A 9 30.18 -21.32 -52.30
C CYS A 9 31.58 -21.43 -51.67
N CYS A 10 31.89 -22.32 -50.71
CA CYS A 10 31.12 -23.13 -49.74
C CYS A 10 32.19 -23.80 -48.80
N ARG A 11 32.12 -23.88 -47.46
CA ARG A 11 31.32 -24.78 -46.59
C ARG A 11 31.59 -24.39 -45.12
N LEU A 12 30.63 -24.28 -44.19
CA LEU A 12 29.77 -25.30 -43.55
C LEU A 12 30.41 -25.99 -42.33
N SER A 13 30.11 -25.52 -41.10
CA SER A 13 30.09 -26.35 -39.88
C SER A 13 29.17 -25.76 -38.78
N TRP A 14 28.23 -26.59 -38.30
CA TRP A 14 27.54 -26.57 -36.98
C TRP A 14 26.53 -25.45 -36.60
N CYS A 15 25.78 -25.76 -35.52
CA CYS A 15 24.72 -24.99 -34.81
C CYS A 15 23.36 -24.72 -35.50
N ARG A 16 22.50 -25.74 -35.43
CA ARG A 16 21.04 -25.66 -35.16
C ARG A 16 20.75 -24.95 -33.81
N SER A 17 19.55 -24.47 -33.43
CA SER A 17 18.29 -24.16 -34.17
C SER A 17 17.22 -23.53 -33.23
N VAL A 18 16.72 -22.30 -33.48
CA VAL A 18 15.40 -21.81 -32.97
C VAL A 18 14.81 -20.72 -33.91
N TRP A 19 14.47 -21.04 -35.15
CA TRP A 19 13.63 -20.16 -36.01
C TRP A 19 12.77 -21.01 -36.95
N GLY A 20 11.46 -21.07 -36.68
CA GLY A 20 10.47 -21.77 -37.50
C GLY A 20 9.08 -21.64 -36.88
N GLY A 21 8.21 -20.83 -37.49
CA GLY A 21 6.86 -20.57 -36.98
C GLY A 21 6.39 -19.11 -37.04
N VAL A 22 6.64 -18.38 -38.13
CA VAL A 22 6.16 -16.99 -38.33
C VAL A 22 5.56 -16.80 -39.73
N LEU A 23 4.87 -17.82 -40.27
CA LEU A 23 4.30 -17.75 -41.63
C LEU A 23 2.96 -18.51 -41.83
N VAL A 24 2.11 -18.53 -40.79
CA VAL A 24 0.66 -18.82 -40.91
C VAL A 24 -0.06 -17.82 -40.00
N VAL A 25 -1.33 -17.51 -40.31
CA VAL A 25 -2.16 -16.48 -39.65
C VAL A 25 -1.70 -15.04 -39.93
N LEU A 26 -1.88 -14.61 -41.18
CA LEU A 26 -1.84 -13.18 -41.57
C LEU A 26 -3.09 -12.74 -42.37
N LEU A 27 -4.22 -13.42 -42.10
CA LEU A 27 -5.57 -13.01 -42.48
C LEU A 27 -6.41 -13.04 -41.19
N HIS A 28 -7.28 -12.03 -41.00
CA HIS A 28 -8.00 -11.74 -39.74
C HIS A 28 -7.17 -11.18 -38.57
N LEU A 29 -6.27 -10.23 -38.86
CA LEU A 29 -5.98 -9.14 -37.92
C LEU A 29 -6.88 -7.94 -38.27
N PRO A 30 -7.77 -7.47 -37.37
CA PRO A 30 -8.40 -6.16 -37.52
C PRO A 30 -7.32 -5.08 -37.57
N SER A 31 -7.44 -4.12 -38.49
CA SER A 31 -6.42 -3.11 -38.75
C SER A 31 -6.20 -2.21 -37.53
N LEU A 32 -5.02 -2.36 -36.90
CA LEU A 32 -4.60 -1.56 -35.74
C LEU A 32 -4.09 -0.16 -36.13
N VAL A 33 -4.75 0.45 -37.13
CA VAL A 33 -4.61 1.84 -37.53
C VAL A 33 -5.72 2.61 -36.82
N ALA A 34 -5.36 3.51 -35.90
CA ALA A 34 -6.34 4.38 -35.26
C ALA A 34 -7.04 5.22 -36.34
N GLN A 35 -8.38 5.16 -36.39
CA GLN A 35 -9.16 5.97 -37.32
C GLN A 35 -8.82 7.46 -37.12
N PRO A 36 -8.66 8.28 -38.18
CA PRO A 36 -8.17 9.67 -38.06
C PRO A 36 -8.96 10.50 -37.05
N GLN A 37 -10.28 10.32 -37.02
CA GLN A 37 -11.21 11.01 -36.12
C GLN A 37 -10.97 10.70 -34.63
N VAL A 38 -10.45 9.51 -34.28
CA VAL A 38 -10.09 9.15 -32.90
C VAL A 38 -8.82 9.90 -32.44
N VAL A 39 -7.90 10.15 -33.38
CA VAL A 39 -6.70 10.97 -33.12
C VAL A 39 -7.10 12.44 -32.93
N GLU A 40 -8.00 12.94 -33.78
CA GLU A 40 -8.51 14.30 -33.72
C GLU A 40 -9.30 14.59 -32.43
N ASP A 41 -10.27 13.75 -32.06
CA ASP A 41 -11.01 13.88 -30.80
C ASP A 41 -10.08 13.76 -29.57
N SER A 42 -9.02 12.94 -29.64
CA SER A 42 -8.00 12.87 -28.58
C SER A 42 -7.22 14.19 -28.42
N VAL A 43 -6.87 14.84 -29.53
CA VAL A 43 -6.23 16.18 -29.52
C VAL A 43 -7.23 17.23 -29.02
N GLN A 44 -8.51 17.14 -29.39
CA GLN A 44 -9.56 18.03 -28.87
C GLN A 44 -9.70 17.91 -27.34
N ILE A 45 -9.77 16.71 -26.80
CA ILE A 45 -9.83 16.45 -25.34
C ILE A 45 -8.58 17.00 -24.64
N GLN A 46 -7.39 16.86 -25.23
CA GLN A 46 -6.16 17.44 -24.67
C GLN A 46 -6.21 18.98 -24.63
N ARG A 47 -6.71 19.62 -25.70
CA ARG A 47 -6.86 21.08 -25.81
C ARG A 47 -7.89 21.63 -24.82
N LEU A 48 -9.05 20.98 -24.71
CA LEU A 48 -10.10 21.32 -23.74
C LEU A 48 -9.59 21.18 -22.30
N ASN A 49 -8.87 20.09 -21.99
CA ASN A 49 -8.25 19.92 -20.66
C ASN A 49 -7.21 21.01 -20.32
N GLN A 50 -6.44 21.50 -21.30
CA GLN A 50 -5.54 22.65 -21.09
C GLN A 50 -6.31 23.95 -20.80
N GLN A 51 -7.42 24.18 -21.51
CA GLN A 51 -8.29 25.34 -21.27
C GLN A 51 -9.00 25.25 -19.91
N PHE A 52 -9.47 24.06 -19.53
CA PHE A 52 -10.05 23.73 -18.24
C PHE A 52 -9.06 24.03 -17.10
N ALA A 53 -7.85 23.48 -17.15
CA ALA A 53 -6.81 23.73 -16.14
C ALA A 53 -6.52 25.23 -15.98
N LYS A 54 -6.33 25.95 -17.08
CA LYS A 54 -6.08 27.40 -17.09
C LYS A 54 -7.27 28.21 -16.56
N ALA A 55 -8.50 27.75 -16.76
CA ALA A 55 -9.70 28.39 -16.22
C ALA A 55 -9.82 28.19 -14.68
N ILE A 56 -9.42 27.03 -14.15
CA ILE A 56 -9.29 26.82 -12.68
C ILE A 56 -8.24 27.77 -12.10
N GLU A 57 -7.06 27.87 -12.71
CA GLU A 57 -5.98 28.80 -12.29
C GLU A 57 -6.45 30.26 -12.30
N GLN A 58 -7.25 30.66 -13.30
CA GLN A 58 -7.87 31.99 -13.39
C GLN A 58 -9.11 32.16 -12.50
N LYS A 59 -9.50 31.15 -11.71
CA LYS A 59 -10.70 31.11 -10.85
C LYS A 59 -12.03 31.30 -11.60
N LYS A 60 -12.06 31.02 -12.91
CA LYS A 60 -13.25 31.10 -13.78
C LYS A 60 -14.00 29.78 -13.77
N TYR A 61 -14.58 29.45 -12.62
CA TYR A 61 -15.06 28.10 -12.33
C TYR A 61 -16.20 27.60 -13.25
N GLU A 62 -17.08 28.48 -13.71
CA GLU A 62 -18.15 28.11 -14.67
C GLU A 62 -17.59 27.80 -16.07
N GLN A 63 -16.67 28.64 -16.57
CA GLN A 63 -15.95 28.41 -17.81
C GLN A 63 -15.10 27.13 -17.74
N ALA A 64 -14.49 26.86 -16.57
CA ALA A 64 -13.77 25.64 -16.28
C ALA A 64 -14.68 24.40 -16.37
N ALA A 65 -15.85 24.43 -15.71
CA ALA A 65 -16.84 23.35 -15.78
C ALA A 65 -17.26 23.06 -17.23
N SER A 66 -17.59 24.09 -18.02
CA SER A 66 -18.01 23.92 -19.41
C SER A 66 -16.94 23.24 -20.29
N TYR A 67 -15.65 23.61 -20.15
CA TYR A 67 -14.57 22.92 -20.86
C TYR A 67 -14.41 21.45 -20.40
N GLY A 68 -14.61 21.17 -19.11
CA GLY A 68 -14.62 19.82 -18.59
C GLY A 68 -15.77 18.97 -19.10
N GLU A 69 -16.98 19.53 -19.17
CA GLU A 69 -18.18 18.86 -19.69
C GLU A 69 -18.04 18.54 -21.18
N GLN A 70 -17.53 19.47 -21.97
CA GLN A 70 -17.20 19.25 -23.38
C GLN A 70 -16.17 18.13 -23.56
N ALA A 71 -15.07 18.16 -22.80
CA ALA A 71 -14.04 17.12 -22.86
C ALA A 71 -14.58 15.74 -22.47
N LEU A 72 -15.44 15.67 -21.44
CA LEU A 72 -16.05 14.43 -20.96
C LEU A 72 -17.16 13.92 -21.90
N ALA A 73 -17.83 14.82 -22.64
CA ALA A 73 -18.75 14.47 -23.71
C ALA A 73 -18.03 13.88 -24.94
N THR A 74 -16.93 14.49 -25.40
CA THR A 74 -16.08 13.92 -26.47
C THR A 74 -15.51 12.56 -26.02
N ALA A 75 -15.02 12.44 -24.77
CA ALA A 75 -14.52 11.19 -24.23
C ALA A 75 -15.58 10.07 -24.08
N LYS A 76 -16.88 10.38 -24.10
CA LYS A 76 -17.96 9.38 -24.17
C LYS A 76 -18.13 8.77 -25.56
N LYS A 77 -17.79 9.49 -26.63
CA LYS A 77 -17.91 9.01 -28.02
C LYS A 77 -16.89 7.89 -28.33
N HIS A 78 -15.70 7.99 -27.76
CA HIS A 78 -14.58 7.09 -28.04
C HIS A 78 -14.05 6.45 -26.75
N PRO A 79 -14.56 5.27 -26.35
CA PRO A 79 -14.20 4.59 -25.10
C PRO A 79 -12.70 4.34 -24.88
N ASN A 80 -11.91 4.35 -25.98
CA ASN A 80 -10.48 4.07 -25.97
C ASN A 80 -9.62 5.29 -25.56
N VAL A 81 -10.15 6.51 -25.50
CA VAL A 81 -9.39 7.74 -25.15
C VAL A 81 -9.27 7.91 -23.62
N ILE A 82 -8.82 6.83 -22.96
CA ILE A 82 -8.85 6.67 -21.50
C ILE A 82 -7.95 7.70 -20.78
N PRO A 83 -6.70 8.00 -21.20
CA PRO A 83 -5.88 9.02 -20.56
C PRO A 83 -6.49 10.44 -20.64
N GLY A 84 -7.15 10.76 -21.75
CA GLY A 84 -7.87 12.03 -21.90
C GLY A 84 -8.98 12.17 -20.85
N LYS A 85 -9.81 11.12 -20.71
CA LYS A 85 -10.88 11.02 -19.71
C LYS A 85 -10.37 11.13 -18.27
N ILE A 86 -9.31 10.39 -17.92
CA ILE A 86 -8.72 10.42 -16.56
C ILE A 86 -8.23 11.83 -16.21
N ASN A 87 -7.56 12.52 -17.13
CA ASN A 87 -7.11 13.89 -16.91
C ASN A 87 -8.29 14.87 -16.71
N THR A 88 -9.38 14.73 -17.48
CA THR A 88 -10.61 15.52 -17.27
C THR A 88 -11.21 15.27 -15.89
N MET A 89 -11.20 14.03 -15.39
CA MET A 89 -11.67 13.69 -14.05
C MET A 89 -10.79 14.29 -12.94
N VAL A 90 -9.46 14.29 -13.11
CA VAL A 90 -8.55 14.97 -12.17
C VAL A 90 -8.81 16.48 -12.13
N LEU A 91 -9.11 17.10 -13.26
CA LEU A 91 -9.44 18.53 -13.33
C LEU A 91 -10.80 18.85 -12.70
N PHE A 92 -11.82 17.98 -12.86
CA PHE A 92 -13.05 18.07 -12.07
C PHE A 92 -12.79 17.89 -10.57
N GLY A 93 -11.95 16.94 -10.15
CA GLY A 93 -11.51 16.79 -8.77
C GLY A 93 -10.93 18.09 -8.20
N LYS A 94 -10.07 18.77 -8.98
CA LYS A 94 -9.47 20.07 -8.62
C LYS A 94 -10.51 21.20 -8.59
N LEU A 95 -11.40 21.30 -9.57
CA LEU A 95 -12.51 22.27 -9.60
C LEU A 95 -13.43 22.12 -8.39
N CYS A 96 -13.86 20.89 -8.09
CA CYS A 96 -14.71 20.58 -6.93
C CYS A 96 -13.95 20.84 -5.62
N THR A 97 -12.63 20.64 -5.56
CA THR A 97 -11.81 21.04 -4.40
C THR A 97 -11.79 22.56 -4.21
N CYS A 98 -11.54 23.34 -5.27
CA CYS A 98 -11.54 24.81 -5.23
C CYS A 98 -12.91 25.42 -4.90
N THR A 99 -14.01 24.69 -5.18
CA THR A 99 -15.40 25.10 -4.88
C THR A 99 -15.95 24.43 -3.61
N ASN A 100 -15.09 23.77 -2.80
CA ASN A 100 -15.43 23.07 -1.55
C ASN A 100 -16.50 21.97 -1.68
N LYS A 101 -16.69 21.42 -2.89
CA LYS A 101 -17.60 20.33 -3.20
C LYS A 101 -16.95 18.96 -2.90
N VAL A 102 -16.69 18.71 -1.62
CA VAL A 102 -15.91 17.56 -1.12
C VAL A 102 -16.31 16.20 -1.73
N SER A 103 -17.60 15.86 -1.73
CA SER A 103 -18.06 14.54 -2.17
C SER A 103 -17.88 14.33 -3.68
N GLU A 104 -18.10 15.37 -4.49
CA GLU A 104 -17.85 15.34 -5.94
C GLU A 104 -16.35 15.22 -6.22
N ALA A 105 -15.51 16.01 -5.53
CA ALA A 105 -14.06 15.95 -5.66
C ALA A 105 -13.51 14.54 -5.36
N LEU A 106 -13.92 13.97 -4.23
CA LEU A 106 -13.53 12.62 -3.82
C LEU A 106 -14.01 11.56 -4.82
N SER A 107 -15.24 11.68 -5.34
CA SER A 107 -15.75 10.76 -6.37
C SER A 107 -14.94 10.81 -7.67
N HIS A 108 -14.61 12.01 -8.16
CA HIS A 108 -13.86 12.17 -9.40
C HIS A 108 -12.41 11.66 -9.28
N TYR A 109 -11.73 11.93 -8.16
CA TYR A 109 -10.38 11.41 -7.93
C TYR A 109 -10.38 9.88 -7.79
N LEU A 110 -11.36 9.29 -7.11
CA LEU A 110 -11.42 7.83 -6.91
C LEU A 110 -11.84 7.07 -8.18
N GLU A 111 -12.68 7.65 -9.04
CA GLU A 111 -12.94 7.07 -10.37
C GLU A 111 -11.68 7.14 -11.26
N ALA A 112 -10.95 8.27 -11.21
CA ALA A 112 -9.67 8.43 -11.90
C ALA A 112 -8.58 7.48 -11.37
N GLU A 113 -8.52 7.25 -10.05
CA GLU A 113 -7.65 6.26 -9.40
C GLU A 113 -7.97 4.86 -9.96
N GLY A 114 -9.25 4.48 -9.94
CA GLY A 114 -9.72 3.17 -10.38
C GLY A 114 -9.40 2.87 -11.85
N LEU A 115 -9.62 3.83 -12.74
CA LEU A 115 -9.25 3.72 -14.16
C LEU A 115 -7.73 3.68 -14.36
N SER A 116 -6.97 4.49 -13.61
CA SER A 116 -5.51 4.49 -13.69
C SER A 116 -4.90 3.18 -13.21
N GLN A 117 -5.50 2.54 -12.20
CA GLN A 117 -5.11 1.21 -11.72
C GLN A 117 -5.46 0.12 -12.74
N SER A 118 -6.69 0.08 -13.28
CA SER A 118 -7.11 -0.99 -14.20
C SER A 118 -6.34 -1.01 -15.52
N PHE A 119 -5.83 0.13 -15.98
CA PHE A 119 -4.99 0.25 -17.18
C PHE A 119 -3.49 0.43 -16.87
N ASN A 120 -3.08 0.23 -15.60
CA ASN A 120 -1.69 0.34 -15.12
C ASN A 120 -0.99 1.68 -15.47
N PHE A 121 -1.76 2.77 -15.58
CA PHE A 121 -1.29 4.12 -15.89
C PHE A 121 -0.66 4.80 -14.65
N GLN A 122 0.40 4.20 -14.11
CA GLN A 122 1.05 4.60 -12.85
C GLN A 122 1.56 6.05 -12.82
N LEU A 123 1.78 6.71 -13.97
CA LEU A 123 2.13 8.13 -14.00
C LEU A 123 0.91 9.05 -13.77
N MET A 124 -0.31 8.60 -14.08
CA MET A 124 -1.53 9.39 -13.87
C MET A 124 -1.96 9.38 -12.41
N LEU A 125 -1.64 8.30 -11.67
CA LEU A 125 -1.79 8.23 -10.22
C LEU A 125 -1.07 9.37 -9.48
N LEU A 126 -0.03 9.97 -10.07
CA LEU A 126 0.68 11.10 -9.48
C LEU A 126 -0.21 12.32 -9.31
N ASP A 127 -0.88 12.77 -10.39
CA ASP A 127 -1.75 13.95 -10.35
C ASP A 127 -3.06 13.68 -9.57
N ILE A 128 -3.46 12.41 -9.45
CA ILE A 128 -4.60 11.95 -8.63
C ILE A 128 -4.26 11.99 -7.14
N TYR A 129 -3.13 11.40 -6.73
CA TYR A 129 -2.70 11.40 -5.33
C TYR A 129 -2.24 12.79 -4.88
N ASP A 130 -1.64 13.61 -5.74
CA ASP A 130 -1.40 15.03 -5.45
C ASP A 130 -2.74 15.76 -5.19
N GLY A 131 -3.74 15.57 -6.06
CA GLY A 131 -5.07 16.20 -5.91
C GLY A 131 -5.89 15.71 -4.71
N LEU A 132 -5.74 14.44 -4.31
CA LEU A 132 -6.30 13.91 -3.06
C LEU A 132 -5.56 14.49 -1.85
N GLY A 133 -4.24 14.65 -1.92
CA GLY A 133 -3.45 15.38 -0.92
C GLY A 133 -3.97 16.80 -0.71
N ASP A 134 -4.13 17.56 -1.81
CA ASP A 134 -4.68 18.92 -1.82
C ASP A 134 -6.10 18.96 -1.20
N LEU A 135 -6.97 18.01 -1.55
CA LEU A 135 -8.33 17.91 -1.02
C LEU A 135 -8.33 17.69 0.50
N TYR A 136 -7.57 16.73 1.01
CA TYR A 136 -7.51 16.48 2.46
C TYR A 136 -6.83 17.63 3.22
N GLN A 137 -5.86 18.32 2.61
CA GLN A 137 -5.23 19.52 3.17
C GLN A 137 -6.20 20.70 3.25
N ALA A 138 -6.99 20.94 2.19
CA ALA A 138 -8.05 21.97 2.18
C ALA A 138 -9.11 21.73 3.27
N GLN A 139 -9.37 20.47 3.61
CA GLN A 139 -10.29 20.07 4.69
C GLN A 139 -9.63 20.04 6.09
N GLN A 140 -8.38 20.52 6.21
CA GLN A 140 -7.60 20.55 7.47
C GLN A 140 -7.34 19.17 8.09
N LEU A 141 -7.10 18.15 7.24
CA LEU A 141 -6.83 16.76 7.62
C LEU A 141 -5.39 16.33 7.26
N PRO A 142 -4.35 16.97 7.85
CA PRO A 142 -2.97 16.86 7.38
C PRO A 142 -2.42 15.43 7.38
N LYS A 143 -2.81 14.59 8.34
CA LYS A 143 -2.40 13.17 8.40
C LYS A 143 -2.76 12.39 7.14
N LYS A 144 -3.97 12.62 6.61
CA LYS A 144 -4.48 11.93 5.42
C LYS A 144 -3.93 12.55 4.13
N ALA A 145 -3.73 13.86 4.11
CA ALA A 145 -3.00 14.54 3.03
C ALA A 145 -1.57 13.99 2.87
N ILE A 146 -0.83 13.81 3.98
CA ILE A 146 0.50 13.18 4.00
C ILE A 146 0.47 11.77 3.40
N GLN A 147 -0.57 10.95 3.66
CA GLN A 147 -0.68 9.60 3.10
C GLN A 147 -0.67 9.63 1.56
N TYR A 148 -1.46 10.49 0.93
CA TYR A 148 -1.53 10.60 -0.52
C TYR A 148 -0.28 11.25 -1.14
N PHE A 149 0.23 12.34 -0.56
CA PHE A 149 1.48 12.94 -1.05
C PHE A 149 2.67 11.96 -0.93
N ARG A 150 2.67 11.07 0.08
CA ARG A 150 3.65 9.97 0.20
C ARG A 150 3.49 8.91 -0.89
N GLN A 151 2.27 8.47 -1.22
CA GLN A 151 2.04 7.53 -2.32
C GLN A 151 2.56 8.11 -3.66
N SER A 152 2.27 9.38 -3.92
CA SER A 152 2.79 10.11 -5.08
C SER A 152 4.33 10.21 -5.07
N TYR A 153 4.91 10.61 -3.94
CA TYR A 153 6.37 10.68 -3.73
C TYR A 153 7.07 9.33 -3.95
N GLN A 154 6.52 8.23 -3.45
CA GLN A 154 7.08 6.88 -3.60
C GLN A 154 7.05 6.42 -5.07
N ILE A 155 5.98 6.69 -5.83
CA ILE A 155 5.94 6.40 -7.27
C ILE A 155 6.98 7.27 -8.01
N ARG A 156 7.11 8.56 -7.65
CA ARG A 156 8.11 9.46 -8.22
C ARG A 156 9.55 9.01 -7.95
N GLN A 157 9.86 8.55 -6.74
CA GLN A 157 11.14 7.92 -6.43
C GLN A 157 11.35 6.64 -7.27
N LYS A 158 10.45 5.66 -7.18
CA LYS A 158 10.61 4.34 -7.82
C LYS A 158 10.71 4.41 -9.35
N LYS A 159 10.19 5.48 -9.98
CA LYS A 159 10.35 5.75 -11.43
C LYS A 159 11.41 6.79 -11.78
N ASN A 160 12.21 7.27 -10.83
CA ASN A 160 13.12 8.41 -10.97
C ASN A 160 12.46 9.70 -11.52
N TYR A 161 11.13 9.82 -11.43
CA TYR A 161 10.32 10.83 -12.09
C TYR A 161 10.36 12.18 -11.33
N GLN A 162 11.23 13.08 -11.79
CA GLN A 162 11.58 14.31 -11.07
C GLN A 162 10.48 15.39 -11.05
N ARG A 163 9.51 15.35 -11.98
CA ARG A 163 8.44 16.36 -12.08
C ARG A 163 7.42 16.16 -10.96
N GLY A 164 7.21 17.20 -10.15
CA GLY A 164 6.33 17.18 -8.97
C GLY A 164 6.99 16.71 -7.67
N LEU A 165 8.17 16.08 -7.73
CA LEU A 165 8.87 15.54 -6.54
C LEU A 165 9.13 16.62 -5.47
N ALA A 166 9.56 17.80 -5.89
CA ALA A 166 9.78 18.95 -5.02
C ALA A 166 8.49 19.45 -4.34
N HIS A 167 7.36 19.38 -5.04
CA HIS A 167 6.05 19.77 -4.52
C HIS A 167 5.56 18.76 -3.46
N ASN A 168 5.72 17.45 -3.66
CA ASN A 168 5.40 16.48 -2.60
C ASN A 168 6.25 16.69 -1.35
N LEU A 169 7.56 16.84 -1.49
CA LEU A 169 8.45 17.10 -0.35
C LEU A 169 8.01 18.34 0.43
N GLU A 170 7.64 19.41 -0.27
CA GLU A 170 7.12 20.63 0.36
C GLU A 170 5.75 20.41 1.03
N GLN A 171 4.77 19.77 0.38
CA GLN A 171 3.46 19.56 0.99
C GLN A 171 3.52 18.59 2.17
N ILE A 172 4.34 17.54 2.11
CA ILE A 172 4.58 16.64 3.27
C ILE A 172 5.19 17.44 4.43
N ALA A 173 6.20 18.27 4.18
CA ALA A 173 6.82 19.12 5.20
C ALA A 173 5.85 20.13 5.82
N GLN A 174 5.00 20.77 5.00
CA GLN A 174 3.97 21.72 5.43
C GLN A 174 2.89 21.04 6.27
N ASN A 175 2.40 19.86 5.88
CA ASN A 175 1.41 19.13 6.66
C ASN A 175 1.99 18.60 7.99
N TYR A 176 3.27 18.24 8.05
CA TYR A 176 3.94 17.94 9.33
C TYR A 176 4.06 19.20 10.22
N PHE A 177 4.37 20.37 9.65
CA PHE A 177 4.38 21.64 10.39
C PHE A 177 2.99 21.98 10.98
N ILE A 178 1.94 21.83 10.18
CA ILE A 178 0.53 22.01 10.59
C ILE A 178 0.14 21.00 11.68
N SER A 179 0.78 19.82 11.70
CA SER A 179 0.58 18.78 12.72
C SER A 179 1.46 18.97 13.97
N GLU A 180 2.21 20.07 14.08
CA GLU A 180 3.20 20.36 15.14
C GLU A 180 4.36 19.34 15.22
N ASP A 181 4.56 18.52 14.18
CA ASP A 181 5.66 17.55 14.05
C ASP A 181 6.88 18.22 13.39
N TYR A 182 7.49 19.16 14.12
CA TYR A 182 8.57 20.00 13.61
C TYR A 182 9.82 19.18 13.22
N VAL A 183 10.09 18.05 13.88
CA VAL A 183 11.19 17.15 13.54
C VAL A 183 11.01 16.56 12.13
N LYS A 184 9.84 15.99 11.81
CA LYS A 184 9.59 15.49 10.45
C LYS A 184 9.46 16.63 9.45
N SER A 185 8.89 17.78 9.84
CA SER A 185 8.83 18.95 8.95
C SER A 185 10.22 19.41 8.50
N ALA A 186 11.18 19.55 9.43
CA ALA A 186 12.56 19.91 9.12
C ALA A 186 13.19 18.89 8.15
N LEU A 187 13.06 17.60 8.45
CA LEU A 187 13.56 16.50 7.60
C LEU A 187 13.07 16.59 6.15
N PHE A 188 11.78 16.80 5.90
CA PHE A 188 11.28 16.88 4.52
C PHE A 188 11.74 18.15 3.80
N TYR A 189 11.94 19.27 4.52
CA TYR A 189 12.59 20.45 3.95
C TYR A 189 14.10 20.26 3.73
N GLU A 190 14.81 19.46 4.54
CA GLU A 190 16.21 19.08 4.27
C GLU A 190 16.32 18.20 3.01
N LYS A 191 15.46 17.18 2.85
CA LYS A 191 15.31 16.40 1.61
C LYS A 191 15.06 17.33 0.39
N LEU A 192 14.22 18.35 0.55
CA LEU A 192 13.93 19.35 -0.49
C LEU A 192 15.12 20.30 -0.78
N LEU A 193 15.88 20.69 0.23
CA LEU A 193 17.11 21.46 0.09
C LEU A 193 18.16 20.64 -0.69
N GLY A 194 18.28 19.35 -0.38
CA GLY A 194 19.08 18.38 -1.13
C GLY A 194 18.70 18.33 -2.61
N PHE A 195 17.40 18.23 -2.93
CA PHE A 195 16.90 18.30 -4.31
C PHE A 195 17.32 19.60 -5.02
N TYR A 196 17.09 20.77 -4.42
CA TYR A 196 17.45 22.04 -5.05
C TYR A 196 18.97 22.30 -5.11
N ARG A 197 19.76 21.72 -4.21
CA ARG A 197 21.24 21.65 -4.32
C ARG A 197 21.65 20.81 -5.53
N LYS A 198 21.14 19.58 -5.65
CA LYS A 198 21.36 18.66 -6.79
C LYS A 198 20.95 19.30 -8.14
N LYS A 199 19.89 20.13 -8.16
CA LYS A 199 19.45 20.93 -9.34
C LYS A 199 20.14 22.29 -9.51
N ARG A 200 21.09 22.69 -8.65
CA ARG A 200 21.78 24.01 -8.65
C ARG A 200 20.86 25.25 -8.55
N GLN A 201 19.61 25.07 -8.10
CA GLN A 201 18.58 26.11 -8.04
C GLN A 201 18.70 26.99 -6.78
N LYS A 202 19.55 28.03 -6.85
CA LYS A 202 19.97 28.83 -5.68
C LYS A 202 18.84 29.59 -4.97
N GLU A 203 17.91 30.21 -5.69
CA GLU A 203 16.81 30.97 -5.07
C GLU A 203 15.87 30.04 -4.29
N GLN A 204 15.62 28.85 -4.82
CA GLN A 204 14.81 27.81 -4.21
C GLN A 204 15.49 27.22 -2.96
N GLN A 205 16.82 27.04 -2.97
CA GLN A 205 17.59 26.68 -1.78
C GLN A 205 17.44 27.72 -0.66
N ILE A 206 17.46 29.01 -0.99
CA ILE A 206 17.30 30.11 -0.03
C ILE A 206 15.89 30.10 0.58
N ARG A 207 14.84 30.06 -0.26
CA ARG A 207 13.44 29.95 0.19
C ARG A 207 13.23 28.77 1.15
N VAL A 208 13.84 27.62 0.87
CA VAL A 208 13.77 26.43 1.74
C VAL A 208 14.58 26.61 3.02
N THR A 209 15.73 27.29 2.95
CA THR A 209 16.53 27.61 4.15
C THR A 209 15.79 28.57 5.09
N GLU A 210 14.97 29.49 4.58
CA GLU A 210 14.05 30.31 5.40
C GLU A 210 13.05 29.44 6.18
N GLN A 211 12.48 28.40 5.56
CA GLN A 211 11.56 27.47 6.23
C GLN A 211 12.28 26.63 7.29
N ILE A 212 13.45 26.07 6.97
CA ILE A 212 14.24 25.26 7.93
C ILE A 212 14.64 26.09 9.15
N ALA A 213 15.07 27.34 8.96
CA ALA A 213 15.38 28.27 10.05
C ALA A 213 14.17 28.51 10.97
N LEU A 214 12.99 28.72 10.37
CA LEU A 214 11.73 28.92 11.10
C LEU A 214 11.33 27.66 11.89
N ILE A 215 11.42 26.48 11.27
CA ILE A 215 11.04 25.20 11.90
C ILE A 215 11.96 24.87 13.08
N HIS A 216 13.27 25.07 12.96
CA HIS A 216 14.18 24.89 14.09
C HIS A 216 13.95 25.91 15.22
N SER A 217 13.47 27.11 14.91
CA SER A 217 13.03 28.08 15.94
C SER A 217 11.80 27.58 16.71
N PHE A 218 10.82 26.96 16.02
CA PHE A 218 9.65 26.31 16.65
C PHE A 218 9.98 25.01 17.40
N ASN A 219 10.98 24.25 16.93
CA ASN A 219 11.50 23.03 17.58
C ASN A 219 12.49 23.35 18.73
N GLU A 220 12.68 24.63 19.07
CA GLU A 220 13.65 25.12 20.07
C GLU A 220 15.14 24.75 19.81
N ASP A 221 15.47 24.23 18.62
CA ASP A 221 16.85 24.03 18.15
C ASP A 221 17.44 25.35 17.65
N TYR A 222 17.62 26.28 18.59
CA TYR A 222 18.13 27.62 18.31
C TYR A 222 19.55 27.60 17.72
N ASN A 223 20.30 26.51 17.89
CA ASN A 223 21.64 26.35 17.31
C ASN A 223 21.56 26.13 15.80
N LYS A 224 20.73 25.20 15.31
CA LYS A 224 20.49 25.07 13.86
C LYS A 224 19.82 26.32 13.29
N ALA A 225 18.81 26.87 13.97
CA ALA A 225 18.13 28.08 13.51
C ALA A 225 19.10 29.25 13.26
N VAL A 226 20.05 29.50 14.18
CA VAL A 226 21.11 30.51 13.99
C VAL A 226 22.03 30.16 12.81
N SER A 227 22.43 28.89 12.65
CA SER A 227 23.26 28.45 11.51
C SER A 227 22.62 28.74 10.14
N HIS A 228 21.33 28.43 10.00
CA HIS A 228 20.56 28.73 8.79
C HIS A 228 20.38 30.24 8.58
N GLN A 229 20.09 31.01 9.64
CA GLN A 229 19.99 32.47 9.53
C GLN A 229 21.31 33.15 9.17
N LEU A 230 22.46 32.70 9.69
CA LEU A 230 23.78 33.18 9.26
C LEU A 230 24.08 32.85 7.78
N THR A 231 23.58 31.72 7.29
CA THR A 231 23.65 31.35 5.87
C THR A 231 22.81 32.27 4.99
N LEU A 232 21.58 32.58 5.42
CA LEU A 232 20.68 33.55 4.76
C LEU A 232 21.28 34.95 4.75
N LEU A 233 21.83 35.42 5.88
CA LEU A 233 22.50 36.71 6.01
C LEU A 233 23.64 36.87 4.98
N ASN A 234 24.46 35.84 4.80
CA ASN A 234 25.56 35.82 3.83
C ASN A 234 25.04 35.93 2.38
N HIS A 235 23.90 35.29 2.06
CA HIS A 235 23.26 35.43 0.75
C HIS A 235 22.73 36.85 0.52
N TYR A 236 21.92 37.38 1.45
CA TYR A 236 21.33 38.72 1.29
C TYR A 236 22.38 39.84 1.32
N LYS A 237 23.46 39.69 2.10
CA LYS A 237 24.62 40.59 2.08
C LYS A 237 25.35 40.60 0.74
N LYS A 238 25.42 39.46 0.03
CA LYS A 238 25.96 39.39 -1.35
C LYS A 238 25.02 40.04 -2.37
N LYS A 239 23.70 39.93 -2.19
CA LYS A 239 22.69 40.61 -3.01
C LYS A 239 22.53 42.11 -2.71
N LYS A 240 23.04 42.59 -1.57
CA LYS A 240 22.75 43.92 -0.99
C LYS A 240 21.24 44.13 -0.70
N ASP A 241 20.53 43.06 -0.37
CA ASP A 241 19.11 43.09 -0.02
C ASP A 241 18.94 43.55 1.44
N ILE A 242 18.93 44.88 1.62
CA ILE A 242 18.88 45.55 2.93
C ILE A 242 17.60 45.17 3.70
N ILE A 243 16.47 44.98 3.01
CA ILE A 243 15.20 44.62 3.65
C ILE A 243 15.30 43.21 4.25
N LYS A 244 15.72 42.21 3.47
CA LYS A 244 15.93 40.84 3.98
C LYS A 244 17.04 40.78 5.03
N MET A 245 18.15 41.52 4.86
CA MET A 245 19.20 41.61 5.88
C MET A 245 18.68 42.13 7.22
N SER A 246 17.80 43.16 7.21
CA SER A 246 17.20 43.68 8.44
C SER A 246 16.31 42.64 9.14
N GLY A 247 15.50 41.89 8.39
CA GLY A 247 14.71 40.77 8.91
C GLY A 247 15.58 39.70 9.55
N VAL A 248 16.61 39.22 8.83
CA VAL A 248 17.52 38.18 9.33
C VAL A 248 18.29 38.63 10.58
N TYR A 249 18.67 39.91 10.68
CA TYR A 249 19.27 40.45 11.92
C TYR A 249 18.27 40.51 13.08
N ASN A 250 17.00 40.88 12.86
CA ASN A 250 15.97 40.77 13.89
C ASN A 250 15.77 39.31 14.35
N ASP A 251 15.75 38.36 13.42
CA ASP A 251 15.53 36.95 13.73
C ASP A 251 16.72 36.35 14.50
N LEU A 252 17.96 36.70 14.11
CA LEU A 252 19.16 36.38 14.88
C LEU A 252 19.08 36.97 16.29
N GLY A 253 18.69 38.24 16.43
CA GLY A 253 18.50 38.87 17.74
C GLY A 253 17.51 38.11 18.62
N PHE A 254 16.35 37.73 18.07
CA PHE A 254 15.35 36.91 18.77
C PHE A 254 15.91 35.54 19.19
N LEU A 255 16.65 34.86 18.31
CA LEU A 255 17.25 33.55 18.60
C LEU A 255 18.33 33.62 19.69
N TYR A 256 19.20 34.63 19.67
CA TYR A 256 20.19 34.84 20.73
C TYR A 256 19.54 35.19 22.07
N GLN A 257 18.47 36.00 22.06
CA GLN A 257 17.66 36.28 23.26
C GLN A 257 17.01 34.99 23.81
N ARG A 258 16.50 34.10 22.95
CA ARG A 258 15.97 32.78 23.35
C ARG A 258 17.05 31.87 23.94
N LYS A 259 18.28 31.94 23.42
CA LYS A 259 19.49 31.32 24.00
C LYS A 259 20.01 32.01 25.29
N ARG A 260 19.31 33.03 25.80
CA ARG A 260 19.68 33.87 26.96
C ARG A 260 20.93 34.74 26.77
N ASP A 261 21.49 34.81 25.56
CA ASP A 261 22.54 35.77 25.21
C ASP A 261 21.90 37.09 24.76
N VAL A 262 21.50 37.89 25.75
CA VAL A 262 20.81 39.16 25.53
C VAL A 262 21.74 40.23 24.97
N GLN A 263 23.05 40.16 25.21
CA GLN A 263 24.00 41.15 24.73
C GLN A 263 24.22 41.01 23.22
N THR A 264 24.46 39.79 22.72
CA THR A 264 24.51 39.53 21.28
C THR A 264 23.16 39.82 20.61
N ALA A 265 22.05 39.56 21.30
CA ALA A 265 20.73 39.94 20.80
C ALA A 265 20.58 41.45 20.57
N ILE A 266 20.96 42.28 21.54
CA ILE A 266 20.93 43.75 21.43
C ILE A 266 21.85 44.23 20.29
N SER A 267 23.02 43.60 20.10
CA SER A 267 23.91 43.90 18.96
C SER A 267 23.22 43.64 17.61
N TYR A 268 22.57 42.49 17.44
CA TYR A 268 21.84 42.17 16.20
C TYR A 268 20.60 43.05 15.99
N PHE A 269 19.84 43.37 17.04
CA PHE A 269 18.73 44.33 16.94
C PHE A 269 19.21 45.74 16.55
N SER A 270 20.39 46.16 17.02
CA SER A 270 20.99 47.44 16.64
C SER A 270 21.36 47.47 15.16
N LEU A 271 22.02 46.42 14.65
CA LEU A 271 22.32 46.27 13.21
C LEU A 271 21.05 46.24 12.34
N SER A 272 19.99 45.58 12.81
CA SER A 272 18.68 45.62 12.15
C SER A 272 18.10 47.03 12.11
N SER A 273 18.21 47.79 13.20
CA SER A 273 17.67 49.16 13.29
C SER A 273 18.43 50.15 12.40
N GLU A 274 19.74 50.01 12.30
CA GLU A 274 20.60 50.82 11.43
C GLU A 274 20.19 50.69 9.96
N LEU A 275 20.05 49.45 9.45
CA LEU A 275 19.61 49.17 8.09
C LEU A 275 18.21 49.75 7.78
N ILE A 276 17.29 49.70 8.74
CA ILE A 276 15.93 50.26 8.58
C ILE A 276 15.96 51.79 8.54
N GLN A 277 16.86 52.44 9.28
CA GLN A 277 17.04 53.89 9.23
C GLN A 277 17.61 54.35 7.89
N GLN A 278 18.50 53.56 7.29
CA GLN A 278 19.09 53.82 5.96
C GLN A 278 18.08 53.72 4.79
N GLN A 279 16.94 53.01 4.96
CA GLN A 279 15.91 52.85 3.93
C GLN A 279 14.48 53.11 4.46
N ARG A 280 14.27 54.29 5.07
CA ARG A 280 13.02 54.68 5.73
C ARG A 280 11.72 54.58 4.88
N SER A 281 11.82 54.57 3.55
CA SER A 281 10.67 54.59 2.63
C SER A 281 10.17 53.21 2.18
N THR A 282 10.93 52.12 2.38
CA THR A 282 10.62 50.80 1.80
C THR A 282 10.34 49.70 2.82
N VAL A 283 10.70 49.87 4.10
CA VAL A 283 10.53 48.83 5.13
C VAL A 283 9.13 48.86 5.74
N GLN A 284 8.40 47.75 5.61
CA GLN A 284 7.05 47.58 6.16
C GLN A 284 6.97 47.87 7.68
N THR A 285 5.95 48.65 8.07
CA THR A 285 5.72 49.08 9.47
C THR A 285 5.64 47.91 10.45
N ALA A 286 5.08 46.77 10.05
CA ALA A 286 4.98 45.58 10.90
C ALA A 286 6.36 45.00 11.30
N THR A 287 7.33 44.99 10.37
CA THR A 287 8.71 44.57 10.65
C THR A 287 9.37 45.52 11.63
N GLN A 288 9.19 46.84 11.43
CA GLN A 288 9.70 47.86 12.34
C GLN A 288 9.12 47.70 13.76
N THR A 289 7.80 47.54 13.88
CA THR A 289 7.10 47.28 15.16
C THR A 289 7.67 46.05 15.87
N THR A 290 7.89 44.95 15.14
CA THR A 290 8.39 43.70 15.72
C THR A 290 9.82 43.86 16.25
N LEU A 291 10.70 44.53 15.50
CA LEU A 291 12.04 44.88 15.96
C LEU A 291 11.99 45.77 17.22
N LEU A 292 11.15 46.80 17.24
CA LEU A 292 11.04 47.73 18.38
C LEU A 292 10.54 47.00 19.64
N ILE A 293 9.61 46.05 19.50
CA ILE A 293 9.16 45.18 20.61
C ILE A 293 10.33 44.32 21.09
N ASN A 294 10.97 43.56 20.20
CA ASN A 294 12.07 42.65 20.55
C ASN A 294 13.21 43.41 21.26
N THR A 295 13.61 44.56 20.71
CA THR A 295 14.61 45.47 21.31
C THR A 295 14.19 45.93 22.71
N GLY A 296 12.91 46.29 22.90
CA GLY A 296 12.37 46.67 24.20
C GLY A 296 12.39 45.54 25.22
N VAL A 297 12.08 44.30 24.81
CA VAL A 297 12.13 43.13 25.70
C VAL A 297 13.59 42.81 26.08
N ALA A 298 14.52 42.86 25.13
CA ALA A 298 15.95 42.66 25.40
C ALA A 298 16.51 43.71 26.38
N TYR A 299 16.19 45.00 26.19
CA TYR A 299 16.56 46.04 27.17
C TYR A 299 15.84 45.89 28.53
N THR A 300 14.72 45.18 28.60
CA THR A 300 14.06 44.86 29.88
C THR A 300 14.77 43.72 30.60
N HIS A 301 15.33 42.74 29.87
CA HIS A 301 16.13 41.65 30.45
C HIS A 301 17.49 42.09 31.01
N ILE A 302 18.07 43.19 30.52
CA ILE A 302 19.27 43.82 31.12
C ILE A 302 18.93 45.03 32.01
N GLU A 303 17.71 45.07 32.56
CA GLU A 303 17.23 46.06 33.54
C GLU A 303 17.33 47.53 33.10
N ALA A 304 17.57 47.78 31.82
CA ALA A 304 17.65 49.11 31.23
C ALA A 304 16.24 49.67 30.95
N PHE A 305 15.37 49.67 31.97
CA PHE A 305 13.93 49.86 31.84
C PHE A 305 13.55 51.14 31.08
N ASN A 306 14.27 52.24 31.30
CA ASN A 306 14.06 53.51 30.59
C ASN A 306 14.37 53.43 29.08
N LYS A 307 15.39 52.67 28.66
CA LYS A 307 15.66 52.42 27.23
C LYS A 307 14.54 51.58 26.63
N ALA A 308 14.19 50.46 27.28
CA ALA A 308 13.11 49.59 26.85
C ALA A 308 11.76 50.33 26.68
N ARG A 309 11.39 51.17 27.66
CA ARG A 309 10.18 51.99 27.63
C ARG A 309 10.14 52.96 26.44
N LYS A 310 11.29 53.50 26.01
CA LYS A 310 11.41 54.30 24.77
C LYS A 310 11.09 53.47 23.53
N TYR A 311 11.65 52.26 23.41
CA TYR A 311 11.38 51.36 22.29
C TYR A 311 9.91 50.90 22.24
N PHE A 312 9.30 50.55 23.38
CA PHE A 312 7.89 50.18 23.41
C PHE A 312 6.96 51.34 23.06
N LYS A 313 7.25 52.59 23.49
CA LYS A 313 6.47 53.77 23.07
C LYS A 313 6.57 54.03 21.56
N LEU A 314 7.73 53.77 20.94
CA LEU A 314 7.90 53.82 19.48
C LEU A 314 7.11 52.70 18.78
N ALA A 315 7.14 51.47 19.31
CA ALA A 315 6.32 50.37 18.79
C ALA A 315 4.81 50.71 18.84
N LEU A 316 4.35 51.31 19.94
CA LEU A 316 2.96 51.75 20.11
C LEU A 316 2.53 52.74 19.02
N LYS A 317 3.37 53.74 18.71
CA LYS A 317 3.13 54.68 17.60
C LYS A 317 3.00 53.96 16.26
N ASN A 318 3.85 52.96 16.00
CA ASN A 318 3.79 52.16 14.77
C ASN A 318 2.61 51.16 14.72
N THR A 319 1.87 50.98 15.81
CA THR A 319 0.65 50.11 15.88
C THR A 319 -0.67 50.87 15.73
N GLN A 320 -0.67 52.11 15.21
CA GLN A 320 -1.92 52.78 14.81
C GLN A 320 -2.72 51.90 13.81
N GLY A 321 -4.04 51.84 14.00
CA GLY A 321 -4.93 50.92 13.26
C GLY A 321 -4.86 49.44 13.67
N GLN A 322 -3.92 49.02 14.53
CA GLN A 322 -3.70 47.61 14.89
C GLN A 322 -3.99 47.34 16.39
N PRO A 323 -5.26 47.36 16.84
CA PRO A 323 -5.62 47.32 18.26
C PRO A 323 -5.08 46.08 19.00
N LEU A 324 -5.08 44.90 18.39
CA LEU A 324 -4.52 43.70 19.04
C LEU A 324 -2.99 43.80 19.25
N LYS A 325 -2.27 44.45 18.32
CA LYS A 325 -0.83 44.69 18.48
C LYS A 325 -0.55 45.79 19.51
N GLN A 326 -1.40 46.81 19.61
CA GLN A 326 -1.37 47.79 20.71
C GLN A 326 -1.51 47.09 22.08
N ALA A 327 -2.50 46.20 22.23
CA ALA A 327 -2.72 45.45 23.47
C ALA A 327 -1.53 44.56 23.86
N GLU A 328 -0.85 43.96 22.87
CA GLU A 328 0.39 43.23 23.08
C GLU A 328 1.53 44.14 23.57
N VAL A 329 1.73 45.31 22.95
CA VAL A 329 2.72 46.32 23.39
C VAL A 329 2.40 46.85 24.79
N TYR A 330 1.13 47.05 25.13
CA TYR A 330 0.71 47.45 26.47
C TYR A 330 1.06 46.41 27.54
N ASN A 331 0.92 45.10 27.26
CA ASN A 331 1.40 44.05 28.17
C ASN A 331 2.94 44.07 28.32
N TYR A 332 3.71 44.35 27.27
CA TYR A 332 5.17 44.49 27.39
C TYR A 332 5.58 45.73 28.17
N LEU A 333 4.89 46.87 27.99
CA LEU A 333 5.04 48.05 28.85
C LEU A 333 4.73 47.72 30.30
N ALA A 334 3.61 47.07 30.58
CA ALA A 334 3.23 46.68 31.93
C ALA A 334 4.31 45.81 32.61
N SER A 335 4.83 44.81 31.90
CA SER A 335 5.94 43.97 32.37
C SER A 335 7.20 44.80 32.67
N ASN A 336 7.56 45.74 31.79
CA ASN A 336 8.67 46.67 31.97
C ASN A 336 8.48 47.62 33.18
N HIS A 337 7.26 48.12 33.39
CA HIS A 337 6.94 48.95 34.55
C HIS A 337 6.98 48.12 35.86
N TYR A 338 6.44 46.89 35.86
CA TYR A 338 6.46 45.99 37.01
C TYR A 338 7.87 45.59 37.42
N LEU A 339 8.71 45.13 36.48
CA LEU A 339 10.10 44.76 36.75
C LEU A 339 10.94 45.97 37.18
N GLY A 340 10.62 47.16 36.67
CA GLY A 340 11.16 48.43 37.16
C GLY A 340 10.47 49.01 38.40
N GLY A 341 9.76 48.21 39.21
CA GLY A 341 9.15 48.60 40.50
C GLY A 341 7.94 49.55 40.43
N ASN A 342 7.48 49.94 39.23
CA ASN A 342 6.44 50.94 39.01
C ASN A 342 5.03 50.30 38.93
N ASN A 343 4.62 49.56 39.96
CA ASN A 343 3.39 48.75 39.97
C ASN A 343 2.12 49.51 39.55
N ARG A 344 1.91 50.74 40.05
CA ARG A 344 0.76 51.59 39.67
C ARG A 344 0.68 51.83 38.16
N GLN A 345 1.82 52.11 37.52
CA GLN A 345 1.86 52.30 36.07
C GLN A 345 1.69 50.96 35.34
N ALA A 346 2.26 49.87 35.86
CA ALA A 346 2.09 48.54 35.31
C ALA A 346 0.60 48.14 35.21
N ILE A 347 -0.17 48.33 36.29
CA ILE A 347 -1.62 48.08 36.34
C ILE A 347 -2.34 48.87 35.24
N THR A 348 -2.10 50.18 35.14
CA THR A 348 -2.74 51.04 34.14
C THR A 348 -2.40 50.66 32.69
N GLU A 349 -1.21 50.13 32.41
CA GLU A 349 -0.91 49.60 31.07
C GLU A 349 -1.58 48.23 30.83
N VAL A 350 -1.70 47.33 31.83
CA VAL A 350 -2.48 46.09 31.67
C VAL A 350 -3.97 46.38 31.47
N GLU A 351 -4.54 47.37 32.16
CA GLU A 351 -5.95 47.76 32.01
C GLU A 351 -6.26 48.19 30.57
N LYS A 352 -5.36 48.95 29.92
CA LYS A 352 -5.47 49.26 28.48
C LYS A 352 -5.41 48.01 27.61
N ALA A 353 -4.50 47.07 27.91
CA ALA A 353 -4.41 45.80 27.19
C ALA A 353 -5.72 44.99 27.30
N ILE A 354 -6.29 44.87 28.51
CA ILE A 354 -7.54 44.16 28.77
C ILE A 354 -8.72 44.84 28.04
N ASN A 355 -8.86 46.16 28.14
CA ASN A 355 -9.96 46.91 27.52
C ASN A 355 -10.01 46.73 25.99
N ILE A 356 -8.86 46.52 25.35
CA ILE A 356 -8.78 46.23 23.91
C ILE A 356 -8.94 44.74 23.59
N ALA A 357 -8.33 43.85 24.39
CA ALA A 357 -8.27 42.42 24.14
C ALA A 357 -9.59 41.68 24.50
N PHE A 358 -10.30 42.13 25.54
CA PHE A 358 -11.53 41.51 26.04
C PHE A 358 -12.70 41.51 25.04
N PRO A 359 -13.17 42.66 24.51
CA PRO A 359 -14.26 42.67 23.54
C PRO A 359 -13.88 41.95 22.23
N LYS A 360 -12.59 41.86 21.92
CA LYS A 360 -12.06 41.17 20.73
C LYS A 360 -11.74 39.68 20.96
N LYS A 361 -12.05 39.13 22.14
CA LYS A 361 -11.83 37.70 22.50
C LYS A 361 -10.37 37.25 22.29
N ALA A 362 -9.41 38.15 22.49
CA ALA A 362 -7.98 37.91 22.28
C ALA A 362 -7.35 37.19 23.48
N TRP A 363 -7.75 35.94 23.67
CA TRP A 363 -7.47 35.14 24.87
C TRP A 363 -5.98 34.99 25.21
N SER A 364 -5.09 34.94 24.21
CA SER A 364 -3.64 34.87 24.44
C SER A 364 -3.08 36.13 25.11
N ILE A 365 -3.56 37.31 24.70
CA ILE A 365 -3.18 38.60 25.28
C ILE A 365 -3.73 38.71 26.70
N LEU A 366 -5.00 38.34 26.91
CA LEU A 366 -5.64 38.34 28.24
C LEU A 366 -4.97 37.39 29.23
N LEU A 367 -4.48 36.23 28.76
CA LEU A 367 -3.77 35.27 29.59
C LEU A 367 -2.43 35.85 30.12
N VAL A 368 -1.73 36.65 29.33
CA VAL A 368 -0.56 37.43 29.79
C VAL A 368 -1.00 38.56 30.73
N SER A 369 -2.08 39.28 30.42
CA SER A 369 -2.60 40.36 31.26
C SER A 369 -2.99 39.90 32.67
N TYR A 370 -3.69 38.76 32.79
CA TYR A 370 -4.08 38.21 34.10
C TYR A 370 -2.90 37.62 34.89
N ASP A 371 -1.89 37.06 34.21
CA ASP A 371 -0.63 36.64 34.85
C ASP A 371 0.14 37.85 35.41
N LEU A 372 0.24 38.95 34.65
CA LEU A 372 0.85 40.19 35.13
C LEU A 372 0.13 40.77 36.34
N LEU A 373 -1.20 40.94 36.30
CA LEU A 373 -1.96 41.48 37.44
C LEU A 373 -1.93 40.56 38.68
N SER A 374 -1.89 39.24 38.47
CA SER A 374 -1.66 38.26 39.55
C SER A 374 -0.34 38.52 40.27
N ARG A 375 0.75 38.71 39.51
CA ARG A 375 2.11 38.95 40.04
C ARG A 375 2.26 40.34 40.67
N ILE A 376 1.73 41.38 40.02
CA ILE A 376 1.78 42.76 40.55
C ILE A 376 1.08 42.82 41.91
N HIS A 377 -0.16 42.33 42.02
CA HIS A 377 -0.87 42.32 43.29
C HIS A 377 -0.28 41.35 44.33
N GLN A 378 0.48 40.33 43.92
CA GLN A 378 1.26 39.51 44.85
C GLN A 378 2.43 40.30 45.45
N ALA A 379 3.16 41.07 44.63
CA ALA A 379 4.25 41.93 45.07
C ALA A 379 3.75 43.12 45.93
N GLU A 380 2.55 43.64 45.67
CA GLU A 380 1.86 44.62 46.52
C GLU A 380 1.28 44.01 47.83
N THR A 381 1.52 42.71 48.09
CA THR A 381 0.92 41.93 49.20
C THR A 381 -0.61 41.84 49.20
N ASN A 382 -1.30 42.34 48.16
CA ASN A 382 -2.75 42.30 47.99
C ASN A 382 -3.24 40.89 47.59
N LYS A 383 -3.20 39.97 48.56
CA LYS A 383 -3.57 38.56 48.43
C LYS A 383 -4.97 38.37 47.85
N LYS A 384 -5.94 39.25 48.17
CA LYS A 384 -7.31 39.19 47.64
C LYS A 384 -7.35 39.39 46.12
N LYS A 385 -6.78 40.50 45.61
CA LYS A 385 -6.73 40.74 44.16
C LYS A 385 -5.84 39.74 43.44
N SER A 386 -4.69 39.36 44.01
CA SER A 386 -3.81 38.36 43.40
C SER A 386 -4.55 37.04 43.15
N LEU A 387 -5.23 36.49 44.16
CA LEU A 387 -6.03 35.26 44.02
C LEU A 387 -7.17 35.39 42.99
N GLU A 388 -7.80 36.56 42.87
CA GLU A 388 -8.82 36.83 41.85
C GLU A 388 -8.24 36.72 40.42
N TYR A 389 -7.07 37.30 40.16
CA TYR A 389 -6.42 37.21 38.85
C TYR A 389 -5.80 35.83 38.59
N VAL A 390 -5.30 35.11 39.62
CA VAL A 390 -4.97 33.68 39.51
C VAL A 390 -6.18 32.87 39.05
N ALA A 391 -7.36 33.12 39.62
CA ALA A 391 -8.60 32.43 39.24
C ALA A 391 -9.02 32.75 37.80
N LYS A 392 -8.94 34.02 37.37
CA LYS A 392 -9.19 34.44 35.98
C LYS A 392 -8.21 33.78 35.00
N TYR A 393 -6.91 33.79 35.31
CA TYR A 393 -5.86 33.13 34.53
C TYR A 393 -6.13 31.62 34.39
N LYS A 394 -6.35 30.92 35.50
CA LYS A 394 -6.62 29.46 35.51
C LYS A 394 -7.87 29.13 34.71
N ARG A 395 -8.98 29.86 34.91
CA ARG A 395 -10.24 29.68 34.16
C ARG A 395 -10.04 29.85 32.65
N LEU A 396 -9.33 30.89 32.22
CA LEU A 396 -9.05 31.15 30.80
C LEU A 396 -8.11 30.10 30.20
N LYS A 397 -7.07 29.67 30.93
CA LYS A 397 -6.16 28.60 30.50
C LYS A 397 -6.89 27.26 30.31
N SER A 398 -7.74 26.88 31.26
CA SER A 398 -8.58 25.66 31.16
C SER A 398 -9.68 25.77 30.11
N GLN A 399 -10.16 26.98 29.78
CA GLN A 399 -11.01 27.19 28.61
C GLN A 399 -10.23 26.95 27.32
N LEU A 400 -9.09 27.61 27.12
CA LEU A 400 -8.26 27.44 25.92
C LEU A 400 -7.81 25.98 25.70
N GLN A 401 -7.53 25.23 26.77
CA GLN A 401 -7.22 23.80 26.68
C GLN A 401 -8.44 22.98 26.21
N ARG A 402 -9.64 23.27 26.70
CA ARG A 402 -10.89 22.64 26.22
C ARG A 402 -11.20 23.02 24.78
N ASP A 403 -11.03 24.29 24.40
CA ASP A 403 -11.22 24.76 23.02
C ASP A 403 -10.24 24.06 22.06
N ARG A 404 -8.98 23.86 22.46
CA ARG A 404 -7.97 23.10 21.69
C ARG A 404 -8.38 21.62 21.55
N GLN A 405 -8.82 20.99 22.63
CA GLN A 405 -9.28 19.59 22.59
C GLN A 405 -10.55 19.43 21.74
N GLN A 406 -11.49 20.38 21.82
CA GLN A 406 -12.71 20.36 21.01
C GLN A 406 -12.38 20.49 19.52
N LYS A 407 -11.44 21.36 19.13
CA LYS A 407 -10.92 21.43 17.75
C LYS A 407 -10.30 20.10 17.30
N LEU A 408 -9.44 19.49 18.13
CA LEU A 408 -8.84 18.18 17.83
C LEU A 408 -9.90 17.07 17.69
N ASN A 409 -10.93 17.08 18.51
CA ASN A 409 -12.05 16.14 18.43
C ASN A 409 -12.88 16.35 17.14
N VAL A 410 -13.08 17.60 16.70
CA VAL A 410 -13.74 17.93 15.42
C VAL A 410 -12.91 17.45 14.23
N VAL A 411 -11.60 17.74 14.20
CA VAL A 411 -10.67 17.24 13.16
C VAL A 411 -10.71 15.70 13.09
N THR A 412 -10.68 15.03 14.25
CA THR A 412 -10.77 13.56 14.35
C THR A 412 -12.12 13.01 13.87
N ARG A 413 -13.23 13.70 14.15
CA ARG A 413 -14.56 13.34 13.64
C ARG A 413 -14.66 13.52 12.11
N ASN A 414 -14.11 14.61 11.60
CA ASN A 414 -14.10 14.92 10.16
C ASN A 414 -13.25 13.91 9.39
N LEU A 415 -12.09 13.51 9.91
CA LEU A 415 -11.26 12.44 9.35
C LEU A 415 -12.05 11.14 9.19
N ARG A 416 -12.65 10.64 10.29
CA ARG A 416 -13.47 9.41 10.27
C ARG A 416 -14.67 9.49 9.32
N LEU A 417 -15.25 10.67 9.13
CA LEU A 417 -16.35 10.88 8.17
C LEU A 417 -15.86 10.81 6.72
N MET A 418 -14.69 11.40 6.42
CA MET A 418 -14.09 11.36 5.09
C MET A 418 -13.62 9.94 4.73
N GLU A 419 -12.98 9.22 5.65
CA GLU A 419 -12.53 7.84 5.46
C GLU A 419 -13.71 6.89 5.20
N ARG A 420 -14.84 7.09 5.90
CA ARG A 420 -16.09 6.35 5.61
C ARG A 420 -16.63 6.64 4.20
N ARG A 421 -16.61 7.90 3.76
CA ARG A 421 -17.02 8.29 2.39
C ARG A 421 -16.08 7.74 1.33
N GLU A 422 -14.76 7.76 1.58
CA GLU A 422 -13.73 7.18 0.72
C GLU A 422 -13.98 5.68 0.51
N ALA A 423 -14.19 4.93 1.60
CA ALA A 423 -14.50 3.51 1.56
C ALA A 423 -15.84 3.22 0.85
N GLN A 424 -16.89 3.99 1.12
CA GLN A 424 -18.18 3.86 0.43
C GLN A 424 -18.05 4.07 -1.08
N ILE A 425 -17.32 5.10 -1.51
CA ILE A 425 -17.08 5.37 -2.94
C ILE A 425 -16.22 4.26 -3.56
N LYS A 426 -15.17 3.78 -2.88
CA LYS A 426 -14.34 2.67 -3.36
C LYS A 426 -15.14 1.38 -3.54
N ASN A 427 -16.04 1.05 -2.62
CA ASN A 427 -16.96 -0.09 -2.75
C ASN A 427 -17.90 0.07 -3.95
N LEU A 428 -18.60 1.21 -4.06
CA LEU A 428 -19.50 1.51 -5.18
C LEU A 428 -18.77 1.49 -6.55
N LEU A 429 -17.49 1.85 -6.59
CA LEU A 429 -16.65 1.76 -7.80
C LEU A 429 -16.13 0.34 -8.09
N ALA A 430 -16.09 -0.55 -7.09
CA ALA A 430 -15.80 -1.97 -7.27
C ALA A 430 -17.03 -2.73 -7.76
N GLU A 431 -18.20 -2.50 -7.14
CA GLU A 431 -19.50 -3.03 -7.57
C GLU A 431 -19.82 -2.65 -9.03
N LYS A 432 -19.59 -1.38 -9.40
CA LYS A 432 -19.74 -0.92 -10.79
C LYS A 432 -18.78 -1.61 -11.78
N ARG A 433 -17.59 -2.02 -11.35
CA ARG A 433 -16.64 -2.79 -12.18
C ARG A 433 -17.11 -4.23 -12.33
N GLN A 434 -17.46 -4.92 -11.25
CA GLN A 434 -18.02 -6.28 -11.29
C GLN A 434 -19.28 -6.35 -12.15
N LEU A 435 -20.19 -5.37 -12.04
CA LEU A 435 -21.39 -5.29 -12.87
C LEU A 435 -21.07 -5.07 -14.36
N LYS A 436 -19.99 -4.34 -14.68
CA LYS A 436 -19.52 -4.19 -16.07
C LYS A 436 -18.88 -5.48 -16.58
N GLU A 437 -17.98 -6.09 -15.81
CA GLU A 437 -17.33 -7.35 -16.17
C GLU A 437 -18.35 -8.46 -16.41
N LEU A 438 -19.40 -8.55 -15.57
CA LEU A 438 -20.53 -9.46 -15.77
C LEU A 438 -21.26 -9.20 -17.10
N LYS A 439 -21.48 -7.93 -17.48
CA LYS A 439 -22.10 -7.54 -18.76
C LYS A 439 -21.20 -7.83 -19.95
N ASP A 440 -19.91 -7.53 -19.85
CA ASP A 440 -18.92 -7.81 -20.89
C ASP A 440 -18.81 -9.34 -21.13
N VAL A 441 -18.89 -10.15 -20.06
CA VAL A 441 -18.98 -11.62 -20.15
C VAL A 441 -20.31 -12.09 -20.77
N GLN A 442 -21.45 -11.53 -20.39
CA GLN A 442 -22.75 -11.85 -21.01
C GLN A 442 -22.79 -11.48 -22.50
N GLU A 443 -22.22 -10.34 -22.89
CA GLU A 443 -22.06 -9.98 -24.30
C GLU A 443 -21.16 -10.95 -25.04
N LYS A 444 -20.04 -11.37 -24.43
CA LYS A 444 -19.17 -12.38 -25.03
C LYS A 444 -19.91 -13.71 -25.21
N GLN A 445 -20.61 -14.19 -24.19
CA GLN A 445 -21.43 -15.42 -24.27
C GLN A 445 -22.49 -15.34 -25.37
N LYS A 446 -23.15 -14.18 -25.56
CA LYS A 446 -24.10 -13.96 -26.67
C LYS A 446 -23.41 -14.02 -28.04
N LYS A 447 -22.20 -13.44 -28.17
CA LYS A 447 -21.41 -13.47 -29.42
C LYS A 447 -20.87 -14.87 -29.72
N ASP A 448 -20.39 -15.58 -28.71
CA ASP A 448 -19.93 -16.97 -28.81
C ASP A 448 -21.09 -17.93 -29.17
N LEU A 449 -22.29 -17.69 -28.63
CA LEU A 449 -23.51 -18.43 -28.99
C LEU A 449 -23.97 -18.14 -30.42
N ALA A 450 -23.98 -16.87 -30.84
CA ALA A 450 -24.29 -16.50 -32.22
C ALA A 450 -23.28 -17.11 -33.21
N LEU A 451 -21.99 -17.11 -32.86
CA LEU A 451 -20.95 -17.76 -33.66
C LEU A 451 -21.17 -19.29 -33.77
N LYS A 452 -21.53 -19.97 -32.67
CA LYS A 452 -21.89 -21.39 -32.70
C LYS A 452 -23.10 -21.68 -33.60
N ASN A 453 -24.13 -20.84 -33.53
CA ASN A 453 -25.33 -20.98 -34.38
C ASN A 453 -24.97 -20.80 -35.87
N ASN A 454 -24.20 -19.78 -36.20
CA ASN A 454 -23.71 -19.54 -37.57
C ASN A 454 -22.82 -20.69 -38.06
N LEU A 455 -21.95 -21.24 -37.20
CA LEU A 455 -21.09 -22.38 -37.54
C LEU A 455 -21.92 -23.65 -37.80
N LEU A 456 -22.95 -23.91 -36.97
CA LEU A 456 -23.87 -25.03 -37.16
C LEU A 456 -24.69 -24.89 -38.44
N GLU A 457 -25.15 -23.67 -38.77
CA GLU A 457 -25.83 -23.39 -40.04
C GLU A 457 -24.88 -23.62 -41.24
N LEU A 458 -23.61 -23.23 -41.11
CA LEU A 458 -22.59 -23.44 -42.14
C LEU A 458 -22.23 -24.92 -42.31
N GLN A 459 -22.11 -25.68 -41.22
CA GLN A 459 -21.95 -27.14 -41.24
C GLN A 459 -23.16 -27.85 -41.85
N ASN A 460 -24.39 -27.37 -41.59
CA ASN A 460 -25.59 -27.91 -42.22
C ASN A 460 -25.62 -27.62 -43.74
N LYS A 461 -25.15 -26.45 -44.18
CA LYS A 461 -24.97 -26.12 -45.61
C LYS A 461 -23.87 -26.95 -46.25
N GLU A 462 -22.74 -27.16 -45.57
CA GLU A 462 -21.64 -28.02 -46.01
C GLU A 462 -22.07 -29.48 -46.12
N LEU A 463 -22.85 -30.00 -45.16
CA LEU A 463 -23.44 -31.34 -45.21
C LEU A 463 -24.46 -31.48 -46.36
N ALA A 464 -25.24 -30.45 -46.65
CA ALA A 464 -26.15 -30.42 -47.80
C ALA A 464 -25.39 -30.36 -49.14
N LEU A 465 -24.27 -29.63 -49.19
CA LEU A 465 -23.36 -29.62 -50.34
C LEU A 465 -22.65 -30.95 -50.50
N LEU A 466 -22.23 -31.62 -49.43
CA LEU A 466 -21.64 -32.97 -49.46
C LEU A 466 -22.64 -34.04 -49.93
N LYS A 467 -23.92 -33.93 -49.55
CA LYS A 467 -24.98 -34.78 -50.11
C LYS A 467 -25.13 -34.57 -51.62
N LYS A 468 -25.27 -33.31 -52.06
CA LYS A 468 -25.32 -32.97 -53.50
C LYS A 468 -24.06 -33.34 -54.26
N ALA A 469 -22.88 -33.23 -53.65
CA ALA A 469 -21.61 -33.65 -54.22
C ALA A 469 -21.56 -35.17 -54.37
N LYS A 470 -22.04 -35.94 -53.38
CA LYS A 470 -22.16 -37.40 -53.48
C LYS A 470 -23.17 -37.84 -54.54
N GLU A 471 -24.31 -37.16 -54.65
CA GLU A 471 -25.30 -37.36 -55.73
C GLU A 471 -24.68 -37.05 -57.11
N LEU A 472 -23.93 -35.94 -57.20
CA LEU A 472 -23.22 -35.53 -58.41
C LEU A 472 -22.04 -36.46 -58.74
N ASP A 473 -21.36 -37.03 -57.76
CA ASP A 473 -20.27 -38.00 -57.93
C ASP A 473 -20.81 -39.39 -58.30
N GLN A 474 -22.02 -39.76 -57.86
CA GLN A 474 -22.71 -40.95 -58.37
C GLN A 474 -23.13 -40.76 -59.84
N SER A 475 -23.65 -39.59 -60.19
CA SER A 475 -23.97 -39.22 -61.57
C SER A 475 -22.71 -39.12 -62.46
N ASN A 476 -21.64 -38.50 -61.94
CA ASN A 476 -20.35 -38.42 -62.61
C ASN A 476 -19.64 -39.78 -62.66
N ALA A 477 -19.84 -40.70 -61.72
CA ALA A 477 -19.33 -42.07 -61.83
C ALA A 477 -20.02 -42.83 -62.98
N GLN A 478 -21.33 -42.67 -63.15
CA GLN A 478 -22.05 -43.18 -64.33
C GLN A 478 -21.54 -42.51 -65.63
N ARG A 479 -21.29 -41.19 -65.60
CA ARG A 479 -20.80 -40.43 -66.75
C ARG A 479 -19.36 -40.76 -67.14
N ILE A 480 -18.47 -40.89 -66.15
CA ILE A 480 -17.07 -41.31 -66.30
C ILE A 480 -16.98 -42.78 -66.69
N LEU A 481 -17.91 -43.64 -66.27
CA LEU A 481 -18.00 -45.00 -66.81
C LEU A 481 -18.30 -44.97 -68.33
N LEU A 482 -19.25 -44.14 -68.78
CA LEU A 482 -19.49 -43.88 -70.21
C LEU A 482 -18.28 -43.26 -70.93
N GLU A 483 -17.57 -42.34 -70.27
CA GLU A 483 -16.51 -41.55 -70.88
C GLU A 483 -15.16 -42.27 -70.86
N LYS A 484 -14.92 -43.18 -69.92
CA LYS A 484 -13.77 -44.10 -69.90
C LYS A 484 -13.85 -45.10 -71.06
N VAL A 485 -15.05 -45.59 -71.39
CA VAL A 485 -15.30 -46.37 -72.62
C VAL A 485 -14.96 -45.57 -73.90
N ARG A 486 -15.15 -44.24 -73.90
CA ARG A 486 -14.69 -43.37 -75.01
C ARG A 486 -13.20 -43.06 -74.96
N GLN A 487 -12.60 -42.90 -73.78
CA GLN A 487 -11.19 -42.54 -73.63
C GLN A 487 -10.24 -43.73 -73.85
N GLU A 488 -10.65 -44.96 -73.52
CA GLU A 488 -9.90 -46.18 -73.86
C GLU A 488 -9.82 -46.39 -75.39
N GLN A 489 -10.76 -45.84 -76.17
CA GLN A 489 -10.68 -45.78 -77.63
C GLN A 489 -9.77 -44.64 -78.14
N ALA A 490 -9.54 -43.58 -77.35
CA ALA A 490 -8.75 -42.41 -77.76
C ALA A 490 -7.28 -42.47 -77.32
N LEU A 491 -6.97 -43.16 -76.21
CA LEU A 491 -5.64 -43.18 -75.60
C LEU A 491 -4.63 -44.10 -76.31
N LEU A 492 -5.00 -44.68 -77.46
CA LEU A 492 -4.13 -45.53 -78.28
C LEU A 492 -3.26 -44.74 -79.28
N ILE A 493 -3.42 -43.41 -79.34
CA ILE A 493 -2.89 -42.56 -80.43
C ILE A 493 -1.79 -41.56 -80.00
N SER A 494 -1.64 -41.25 -78.70
CA SER A 494 -0.88 -40.07 -78.25
C SER A 494 0.27 -40.33 -77.25
N GLN A 495 1.20 -41.24 -77.57
CA GLN A 495 2.55 -41.21 -76.96
C GLN A 495 3.59 -40.56 -77.87
N GLY A 496 4.32 -39.55 -77.37
CA GLY A 496 5.44 -38.98 -78.11
C GLY A 496 6.16 -37.79 -77.47
N LYS A 497 7.26 -38.07 -76.73
CA LYS A 497 8.39 -37.16 -76.42
C LYS A 497 8.07 -36.00 -75.42
N LEU A 498 8.98 -35.43 -74.60
CA LEU A 498 10.37 -35.74 -74.19
C LEU A 498 10.71 -35.05 -72.82
N ARG A 499 11.66 -35.61 -72.03
CA ARG A 499 12.80 -35.03 -71.23
C ARG A 499 12.84 -33.52 -70.81
N GLU A 500 13.53 -33.03 -69.75
CA GLU A 500 14.34 -33.54 -68.59
C GLU A 500 14.76 -32.37 -67.63
N ALA A 501 15.44 -32.66 -66.48
CA ALA A 501 16.46 -31.84 -65.75
C ALA A 501 16.07 -30.59 -64.88
N ASN A 502 16.85 -30.03 -63.90
CA ASN A 502 17.89 -30.50 -62.90
C ASN A 502 18.26 -29.37 -61.83
N LEU A 503 19.41 -29.44 -61.11
CA LEU A 503 19.76 -28.92 -59.72
C LEU A 503 21.05 -28.00 -59.64
N GLU A 504 21.54 -27.28 -58.57
CA GLU A 504 21.11 -26.77 -57.21
C GLU A 504 22.21 -25.83 -56.51
N LYS A 505 22.01 -25.40 -55.24
CA LYS A 505 23.01 -25.09 -54.13
C LYS A 505 23.76 -23.70 -53.93
N ILE A 506 24.64 -23.57 -52.88
CA ILE A 506 24.64 -22.53 -51.76
C ILE A 506 26.04 -22.28 -50.97
N LYS A 507 26.30 -21.11 -50.24
CA LYS A 507 27.17 -20.76 -48.98
C LYS A 507 28.52 -19.86 -48.89
N THR A 508 28.84 -19.21 -47.70
CA THR A 508 30.13 -18.76 -46.91
C THR A 508 31.28 -17.77 -47.40
N LEU A 509 32.36 -17.33 -46.64
CA LEU A 509 32.60 -16.42 -45.41
C LEU A 509 34.12 -16.10 -44.91
N THR A 510 34.40 -15.01 -44.09
CA THR A 510 35.55 -14.65 -43.08
C THR A 510 37.07 -14.33 -43.43
N ALA A 511 38.06 -13.76 -42.62
CA ALA A 511 38.23 -12.65 -41.57
C ALA A 511 39.71 -12.41 -40.90
N LEU A 512 40.05 -11.21 -40.27
CA LEU A 512 41.03 -10.80 -39.13
C LEU A 512 42.56 -10.27 -39.21
N GLU A 513 42.96 -9.28 -38.32
CA GLU A 513 44.23 -8.81 -37.54
C GLU A 513 45.70 -8.48 -38.12
N LEU A 514 46.78 -7.86 -37.48
CA LEU A 514 47.15 -6.86 -36.37
C LEU A 514 48.72 -6.43 -36.28
N ALA A 515 49.23 -5.37 -35.54
CA ALA A 515 50.69 -4.86 -35.46
C ALA A 515 51.24 -4.04 -34.16
N ARG A 516 52.51 -3.44 -34.09
CA ARG A 516 53.25 -2.79 -32.89
C ARG A 516 54.33 -1.59 -33.08
N LYS A 517 55.15 -1.11 -32.06
CA LYS A 517 56.00 0.19 -31.96
C LYS A 517 57.36 0.25 -31.10
N GLU A 518 58.32 1.24 -31.26
CA GLU A 518 59.34 1.94 -30.31
C GLU A 518 60.56 2.72 -30.99
N THR A 519 61.58 3.51 -30.50
CA THR A 519 62.40 3.89 -29.24
C THR A 519 63.05 5.38 -29.35
N GLU A 520 64.11 6.06 -28.77
CA GLU A 520 65.27 6.03 -27.75
C GLU A 520 65.93 7.46 -27.36
N LYS A 521 67.17 7.67 -26.74
CA LYS A 521 67.84 8.97 -26.28
C LYS A 521 69.38 8.94 -25.82
N LYS A 522 70.22 10.02 -25.99
CA LYS A 522 71.53 10.35 -25.28
C LYS A 522 71.74 11.91 -25.01
N LEU A 523 72.85 12.63 -24.65
CA LEU A 523 74.33 12.44 -24.41
C LEU A 523 74.98 13.47 -23.37
N GLN A 524 76.22 14.02 -23.56
CA GLN A 524 77.23 14.61 -22.59
C GLN A 524 78.23 15.64 -23.27
N GLU A 525 79.24 16.40 -22.72
CA GLU A 525 79.73 16.93 -21.39
C GLU A 525 81.06 17.82 -21.55
N LYS A 526 81.79 18.26 -20.47
CA LYS A 526 83.16 18.94 -20.37
C LYS A 526 83.28 20.50 -20.57
N GLU A 527 84.34 21.27 -20.16
CA GLU A 527 85.68 21.02 -19.55
C GLU A 527 86.34 22.18 -18.71
N ASN A 528 87.21 21.81 -17.75
CA ASN A 528 88.52 22.38 -17.29
C ASN A 528 88.76 23.76 -16.59
N GLN A 529 89.82 23.74 -15.76
CA GLN A 529 90.42 24.86 -14.99
C GLN A 529 91.82 25.25 -15.52
N LYS A 530 92.31 26.49 -15.30
CA LYS A 530 93.71 26.84 -14.94
C LYS A 530 94.00 28.36 -14.95
N LYS A 531 94.49 28.90 -13.81
CA LYS A 531 95.63 29.84 -13.64
C LYS A 531 95.55 30.57 -12.29
N LEU A 532 96.59 30.45 -11.47
CA LEU A 532 96.68 31.03 -10.13
C LEU A 532 98.16 31.27 -9.79
N ALA A 533 98.67 32.50 -10.03
CA ALA A 533 100.10 32.82 -9.89
C ALA A 533 100.41 34.34 -9.75
N LEU A 534 99.45 35.15 -9.27
CA LEU A 534 99.61 36.62 -9.19
C LEU A 534 98.95 37.18 -7.92
N LEU A 535 99.57 36.98 -6.75
CA LEU A 535 98.85 37.12 -5.45
C LEU A 535 99.70 37.70 -4.29
N GLU A 536 100.92 38.16 -4.55
CA GLU A 536 101.92 38.34 -3.47
C GLU A 536 102.45 39.79 -3.31
N LYS A 537 102.38 40.65 -4.34
CA LYS A 537 103.04 41.98 -4.30
C LYS A 537 102.14 43.16 -3.90
N GLU A 538 100.86 43.15 -4.27
CA GLU A 538 99.88 44.20 -3.84
C GLU A 538 99.42 44.02 -2.38
N LYS A 539 99.64 42.82 -1.84
CA LYS A 539 99.00 42.24 -0.64
C LYS A 539 99.28 42.96 0.68
N LYS A 540 100.19 43.94 0.73
CA LYS A 540 100.64 44.63 1.97
C LYS A 540 100.15 46.08 2.11
N ILE A 541 100.14 46.89 1.05
CA ILE A 541 99.75 48.31 1.15
C ILE A 541 98.25 48.46 1.42
N GLN A 542 97.41 47.64 0.78
CA GLN A 542 95.96 47.64 1.03
C GLN A 542 95.57 47.33 2.50
N GLN A 543 96.44 46.66 3.30
CA GLN A 543 96.02 46.08 4.58
C GLN A 543 95.64 47.09 5.67
N GLN A 544 96.06 48.34 5.58
CA GLN A 544 95.71 49.36 6.58
C GLN A 544 94.36 50.04 6.28
N GLU A 545 94.10 50.49 5.05
CA GLU A 545 92.77 50.98 4.64
C GLU A 545 91.70 49.91 4.84
N ILE A 546 92.04 48.66 4.49
CA ILE A 546 91.20 47.48 4.71
C ILE A 546 90.81 47.32 6.19
N ARG A 547 91.54 47.82 7.19
CA ARG A 547 91.10 47.72 8.60
C ARG A 547 89.94 48.67 8.93
N GLN A 548 89.98 49.92 8.46
CA GLN A 548 88.85 50.85 8.66
C GLN A 548 87.65 50.48 7.77
N GLN A 549 87.89 50.07 6.52
CA GLN A 549 86.84 49.49 5.69
C GLN A 549 86.25 48.23 6.33
N LYS A 550 87.05 47.31 6.90
CA LYS A 550 86.54 46.13 7.63
C LYS A 550 85.71 46.50 8.86
N ALA A 551 85.94 47.64 9.53
CA ALA A 551 85.06 48.08 10.62
C ALA A 551 83.67 48.48 10.08
N LYS A 552 83.60 49.39 9.09
CA LYS A 552 82.33 49.79 8.45
C LYS A 552 81.64 48.61 7.75
N ALA A 553 82.41 47.74 7.09
CA ALA A 553 81.92 46.53 6.45
C ALA A 553 81.46 45.47 7.46
N ARG A 554 82.04 45.35 8.66
CA ARG A 554 81.49 44.48 9.73
C ARG A 554 80.12 44.96 10.18
N TYR A 555 79.93 46.26 10.35
CA TYR A 555 78.59 46.81 10.65
C TYR A 555 77.61 46.62 9.48
N ALA A 556 78.03 46.87 8.24
CA ALA A 556 77.21 46.64 7.05
C ALA A 556 76.86 45.15 6.87
N ILE A 557 77.81 44.23 7.06
CA ILE A 557 77.60 42.78 7.05
C ILE A 557 76.69 42.36 8.21
N GLY A 558 76.83 42.95 9.40
CA GLY A 558 75.91 42.73 10.53
C GLY A 558 74.48 43.15 10.20
N ILE A 559 74.29 44.31 9.57
CA ILE A 559 72.98 44.79 9.09
C ILE A 559 72.45 43.90 7.97
N ILE A 560 73.27 43.47 7.02
CA ILE A 560 72.89 42.55 5.94
C ILE A 560 72.47 41.19 6.52
N ILE A 561 73.22 40.63 7.47
CA ILE A 561 72.87 39.39 8.17
C ILE A 561 71.56 39.57 8.92
N LEU A 562 71.38 40.67 9.67
CA LEU A 562 70.13 40.98 10.37
C LEU A 562 68.94 41.07 9.41
N VAL A 563 69.08 41.78 8.29
CA VAL A 563 68.05 41.93 7.25
C VAL A 563 67.76 40.60 6.55
N VAL A 564 68.78 39.79 6.25
CA VAL A 564 68.62 38.43 5.69
C VAL A 564 67.98 37.47 6.69
N SER A 565 68.30 37.57 7.98
CA SER A 565 67.62 36.81 9.04
C SER A 565 66.16 37.22 9.18
N ILE A 566 65.84 38.52 9.15
CA ILE A 566 64.47 39.03 9.17
C ILE A 566 63.70 38.57 7.92
N LEU A 567 64.29 38.69 6.72
CA LEU A 567 63.71 38.18 5.47
C LEU A 567 63.49 36.67 5.50
N GLY A 568 64.44 35.91 6.04
CA GLY A 568 64.33 34.46 6.23
C GLY A 568 63.22 34.08 7.22
N LEU A 569 63.03 34.85 8.29
CA LEU A 569 61.99 34.64 9.29
C LEU A 569 60.60 35.02 8.73
N VAL A 570 60.51 36.11 7.97
CA VAL A 570 59.30 36.48 7.20
C VAL A 570 58.96 35.43 6.14
N LEU A 571 59.95 34.92 5.40
CA LEU A 571 59.76 33.85 4.42
C LEU A 571 59.33 32.54 5.09
N ALA A 572 59.89 32.19 6.25
CA ALA A 572 59.46 31.05 7.05
C ALA A 572 58.02 31.21 7.54
N LEU A 573 57.62 32.39 8.02
CA LEU A 573 56.24 32.71 8.39
C LEU A 573 55.28 32.62 7.18
N LEU A 574 55.69 33.09 6.00
CA LEU A 574 54.92 32.95 4.76
C LEU A 574 54.77 31.48 4.35
N LEU A 575 55.84 30.68 4.43
CA LEU A 575 55.79 29.24 4.13
C LEU A 575 54.92 28.47 5.14
N ILE A 576 55.02 28.77 6.44
CA ILE A 576 54.20 28.18 7.50
C ILE A 576 52.72 28.55 7.30
N THR A 577 52.41 29.82 7.09
CA THR A 577 51.02 30.27 6.88
C THR A 577 50.42 29.71 5.59
N ASN A 578 51.20 29.57 4.51
CA ASN A 578 50.72 28.98 3.26
C ASN A 578 50.53 27.45 3.39
N LYS A 579 51.44 26.73 4.07
CA LYS A 579 51.30 25.31 4.42
C LYS A 579 50.08 25.06 5.32
N ASN A 580 49.81 25.95 6.27
CA ASN A 580 48.62 25.90 7.12
C ASN A 580 47.34 26.25 6.34
N ARG A 581 47.37 27.19 5.39
CA ARG A 581 46.25 27.44 4.45
C ARG A 581 45.95 26.22 3.58
N GLN A 582 46.96 25.49 3.10
CA GLN A 582 46.77 24.24 2.36
C GLN A 582 46.18 23.13 3.23
N ARG A 583 46.70 22.94 4.46
CA ARG A 583 46.13 22.00 5.45
C ARG A 583 44.66 22.33 5.73
N LEU A 584 44.33 23.59 5.99
CA LEU A 584 42.96 24.05 6.24
C LEU A 584 42.03 23.85 5.03
N LYS A 585 42.54 24.05 3.80
CA LYS A 585 41.79 23.70 2.57
C LYS A 585 41.50 22.21 2.47
N LYS A 586 42.51 21.34 2.71
CA LYS A 586 42.32 19.88 2.69
C LYS A 586 41.36 19.39 3.78
N GLN A 587 41.46 19.94 4.99
CA GLN A 587 40.53 19.65 6.08
C GLN A 587 39.11 20.10 5.74
N LYS A 588 38.93 21.29 5.15
CA LYS A 588 37.60 21.74 4.71
C LYS A 588 37.00 20.87 3.62
N ALA A 589 37.78 20.48 2.60
CA ALA A 589 37.31 19.55 1.56
C ALA A 589 36.89 18.20 2.18
N LEU A 590 37.73 17.61 3.03
CA LEU A 590 37.41 16.36 3.73
C LEU A 590 36.16 16.47 4.59
N ILE A 591 35.96 17.60 5.29
CA ILE A 591 34.76 17.87 6.08
C ILE A 591 33.53 18.09 5.17
N GLU A 592 33.68 18.72 4.00
CA GLU A 592 32.60 18.88 3.02
C GLU A 592 32.18 17.54 2.40
N ASP A 593 33.15 16.66 2.09
CA ASP A 593 32.90 15.29 1.61
C ASP A 593 32.27 14.41 2.70
N GLN A 594 32.80 14.42 3.93
CA GLN A 594 32.21 13.71 5.07
C GLN A 594 30.80 14.19 5.40
N ASN A 595 30.53 15.50 5.31
CA ASN A 595 29.15 16.00 5.46
C ASN A 595 28.25 15.57 4.30
N ALA A 596 28.75 15.46 3.06
CA ALA A 596 27.98 14.93 1.94
C ALA A 596 27.66 13.44 2.12
N GLU A 597 28.61 12.65 2.63
CA GLU A 597 28.40 11.24 2.99
C GLU A 597 27.38 11.09 4.13
N ILE A 598 27.54 11.84 5.22
CA ILE A 598 26.59 11.86 6.34
C ILE A 598 25.19 12.32 5.89
N ILE A 599 25.08 13.28 4.97
CA ILE A 599 23.79 13.66 4.36
C ILE A 599 23.21 12.51 3.53
N SER A 600 24.03 11.74 2.82
CA SER A 600 23.57 10.56 2.06
C SER A 600 23.10 9.42 2.98
N GLN A 601 23.87 9.10 4.03
CA GLN A 601 23.52 8.10 5.03
C GLN A 601 22.25 8.50 5.80
N ASN A 602 22.07 9.79 6.10
CA ASN A 602 20.81 10.29 6.65
C ASN A 602 19.66 10.24 5.62
N GLU A 603 19.86 10.66 4.37
CA GLU A 603 18.84 10.51 3.30
C GLU A 603 18.38 9.05 3.17
N GLU A 604 19.26 8.07 3.38
CA GLU A 604 18.96 6.64 3.39
C GLU A 604 18.27 6.15 4.67
N LEU A 605 18.80 6.44 5.86
CA LEU A 605 18.17 6.08 7.14
C LEU A 605 16.75 6.64 7.27
N TYR A 606 16.54 7.88 6.81
CA TYR A 606 15.21 8.51 6.75
C TYR A 606 14.33 8.04 5.58
N GLN A 607 14.84 7.21 4.67
CA GLN A 607 14.02 6.43 3.73
C GLN A 607 13.65 5.08 4.36
N GLN A 608 14.61 4.36 4.95
CA GLN A 608 14.36 3.09 5.64
C GLN A 608 13.32 3.25 6.76
N GLN A 609 13.44 4.27 7.61
CA GLN A 609 12.47 4.56 8.68
C GLN A 609 11.09 4.95 8.14
N GLU A 610 11.03 5.64 7.00
CA GLU A 610 9.78 6.03 6.33
C GLU A 610 9.08 4.82 5.68
N GLU A 611 9.85 3.92 5.07
CA GLU A 611 9.36 2.65 4.53
C GLU A 611 8.87 1.72 5.64
N ILE A 612 9.65 1.51 6.72
CA ILE A 612 9.23 0.70 7.88
C ILE A 612 7.92 1.23 8.49
N THR A 613 7.77 2.55 8.64
CA THR A 613 6.53 3.16 9.13
C THR A 613 5.37 2.86 8.17
N THR A 614 5.59 3.04 6.85
CA THR A 614 4.55 2.80 5.84
C THR A 614 4.17 1.32 5.76
N GLN A 615 5.13 0.40 5.88
CA GLN A 615 4.88 -1.04 5.91
C GLN A 615 4.06 -1.42 7.15
N ARG A 616 4.41 -0.90 8.33
CA ARG A 616 3.63 -1.09 9.57
C ARG A 616 2.19 -0.61 9.39
N ASP A 617 1.97 0.63 8.95
CA ASP A 617 0.63 1.21 8.82
C ASP A 617 -0.26 0.36 7.88
N ASN A 618 0.31 -0.13 6.77
CA ASN A 618 -0.38 -1.05 5.85
C ASN A 618 -0.67 -2.44 6.46
N ILE A 619 0.19 -2.95 7.34
CA ILE A 619 -0.04 -4.22 8.06
C ILE A 619 -1.17 -4.03 9.09
N GLU A 620 -1.18 -2.91 9.80
CA GLU A 620 -2.21 -2.57 10.80
C GLU A 620 -3.60 -2.44 10.13
N GLU A 621 -3.69 -1.78 8.97
CA GLU A 621 -4.92 -1.71 8.16
C GLU A 621 -5.36 -3.09 7.63
N LYS A 622 -4.44 -3.91 7.11
CA LYS A 622 -4.73 -5.27 6.62
C LYS A 622 -5.22 -6.19 7.74
N ASN A 623 -4.63 -6.14 8.93
CA ASN A 623 -5.07 -6.92 10.08
C ASN A 623 -6.49 -6.53 10.53
N HIS A 624 -6.83 -5.23 10.48
CA HIS A 624 -8.19 -4.76 10.75
C HIS A 624 -9.22 -5.17 9.69
N LEU A 625 -8.82 -5.39 8.43
CA LEU A 625 -9.68 -5.95 7.40
C LEU A 625 -9.86 -7.46 7.58
N LEU A 626 -8.75 -8.20 7.78
CA LEU A 626 -8.74 -9.65 7.98
C LEU A 626 -9.60 -10.07 9.17
N ASN A 627 -9.51 -9.36 10.31
CA ASN A 627 -10.33 -9.64 11.49
C ASN A 627 -11.84 -9.48 11.22
N ARG A 628 -12.26 -8.52 10.39
CA ARG A 628 -13.68 -8.38 9.98
C ARG A 628 -14.11 -9.50 9.04
N GLN A 629 -13.24 -9.91 8.11
CA GLN A 629 -13.51 -11.03 7.22
C GLN A 629 -13.66 -12.34 8.01
N ASN A 630 -12.77 -12.61 8.97
CA ASN A 630 -12.86 -13.76 9.87
C ASN A 630 -14.16 -13.76 10.69
N GLN A 631 -14.57 -12.60 11.23
CA GLN A 631 -15.85 -12.47 11.94
C GLN A 631 -17.07 -12.79 11.05
N HIS A 632 -17.08 -12.31 9.80
CA HIS A 632 -18.16 -12.65 8.86
C HIS A 632 -18.15 -14.14 8.46
N ILE A 633 -16.97 -14.73 8.24
CA ILE A 633 -16.84 -16.17 7.94
C ILE A 633 -17.37 -17.01 9.11
N GLN A 634 -17.02 -16.68 10.36
CA GLN A 634 -17.56 -17.34 11.55
C GLN A 634 -19.09 -17.21 11.67
N GLN A 635 -19.65 -16.05 11.33
CA GLN A 635 -21.12 -15.86 11.29
C GLN A 635 -21.78 -16.76 10.24
N SER A 636 -21.22 -16.85 9.02
CA SER A 636 -21.75 -17.73 7.97
C SER A 636 -21.66 -19.21 8.32
N ILE A 637 -20.56 -19.65 8.95
CA ILE A 637 -20.39 -21.05 9.39
C ILE A 637 -21.39 -21.37 10.52
N LYS A 638 -21.60 -20.45 11.49
CA LYS A 638 -22.60 -20.65 12.54
C LYS A 638 -24.03 -20.72 11.99
N ALA A 639 -24.35 -19.95 10.94
CA ALA A 639 -25.64 -20.05 10.27
C ALA A 639 -25.83 -21.41 9.56
N ALA A 640 -24.77 -21.97 8.98
CA ALA A 640 -24.81 -23.31 8.40
C ALA A 640 -25.04 -24.40 9.46
N LEU A 641 -24.43 -24.28 10.65
CA LEU A 641 -24.67 -25.18 11.78
C LEU A 641 -26.14 -25.19 12.18
N THR A 642 -26.74 -24.02 12.41
CA THR A 642 -28.16 -23.93 12.80
C THR A 642 -29.12 -24.49 11.74
N ILE A 643 -28.75 -24.45 10.45
CA ILE A 643 -29.52 -25.11 9.38
C ILE A 643 -29.34 -26.63 9.43
N GLN A 644 -28.14 -27.14 9.72
CA GLN A 644 -27.88 -28.58 9.85
C GLN A 644 -28.58 -29.17 11.09
N GLU A 645 -28.49 -28.50 12.24
CA GLU A 645 -29.16 -28.87 13.49
C GLU A 645 -30.68 -28.98 13.30
N ALA A 646 -31.30 -28.01 12.62
CA ALA A 646 -32.75 -27.99 12.34
C ALA A 646 -33.22 -29.00 11.27
N VAL A 647 -32.32 -29.81 10.70
CA VAL A 647 -32.62 -30.85 9.71
C VAL A 647 -32.38 -32.27 10.29
N LEU A 648 -31.63 -32.40 11.37
CA LEU A 648 -31.47 -33.67 12.10
C LEU A 648 -32.77 -34.05 12.85
N PRO A 649 -33.00 -35.34 13.15
CA PRO A 649 -34.15 -35.76 13.96
C PRO A 649 -34.13 -35.16 15.37
N ASP A 650 -35.25 -34.53 15.78
CA ASP A 650 -35.42 -34.01 17.14
C ASP A 650 -35.20 -35.08 18.21
N ALA A 651 -34.50 -34.76 19.29
CA ALA A 651 -34.21 -35.71 20.37
C ALA A 651 -35.46 -36.36 20.98
N SER A 652 -36.61 -35.66 21.00
CA SER A 652 -37.90 -36.21 21.41
C SER A 652 -38.45 -37.28 20.44
N LYS A 653 -38.21 -37.12 19.14
CA LYS A 653 -38.53 -38.13 18.11
C LYS A 653 -37.61 -39.34 18.21
N VAL A 654 -36.32 -39.12 18.46
CA VAL A 654 -35.34 -40.20 18.68
C VAL A 654 -35.75 -41.04 19.89
N SER A 655 -35.91 -40.44 21.07
CA SER A 655 -36.26 -41.17 22.31
C SER A 655 -37.67 -41.78 22.35
N SER A 656 -38.59 -41.37 21.46
CA SER A 656 -39.94 -41.96 21.39
C SER A 656 -40.08 -43.08 20.36
N LEU A 657 -39.20 -43.14 19.36
CA LEU A 657 -39.12 -44.25 18.41
C LEU A 657 -38.07 -45.30 18.81
N LEU A 658 -37.06 -44.89 19.59
CA LEU A 658 -35.92 -45.72 20.02
C LEU A 658 -35.78 -45.60 21.56
N PRO A 659 -36.37 -46.50 22.37
CA PRO A 659 -36.32 -46.38 23.82
C PRO A 659 -34.92 -46.64 24.40
N GLU A 660 -34.32 -47.78 24.08
CA GLU A 660 -32.94 -48.11 24.47
C GLU A 660 -31.98 -47.87 23.30
N HIS A 661 -31.37 -46.68 23.29
CA HIS A 661 -30.44 -46.28 22.24
C HIS A 661 -29.31 -45.39 22.75
N PHE A 662 -28.28 -45.21 21.92
CA PHE A 662 -27.42 -44.02 21.98
C PHE A 662 -27.09 -43.50 20.59
N VAL A 663 -26.82 -42.19 20.51
CA VAL A 663 -26.17 -41.56 19.36
C VAL A 663 -24.90 -40.84 19.83
N LEU A 664 -23.75 -41.29 19.34
CA LEU A 664 -22.48 -40.59 19.38
C LEU A 664 -22.33 -39.86 18.03
N TYR A 665 -22.39 -38.53 18.07
CA TYR A 665 -22.33 -37.66 16.90
C TYR A 665 -21.42 -36.48 17.21
N GLN A 666 -20.29 -36.39 16.52
CA GLN A 666 -19.23 -35.42 16.80
C GLN A 666 -18.61 -34.94 15.49
N SER A 667 -18.83 -33.68 15.13
CA SER A 667 -18.24 -33.08 13.93
C SER A 667 -16.75 -32.76 14.13
N LYS A 668 -15.99 -32.90 13.05
CA LYS A 668 -14.57 -32.56 12.94
C LYS A 668 -14.35 -31.05 12.90
N ASP A 669 -15.13 -30.37 12.07
CA ASP A 669 -15.22 -28.92 11.98
C ASP A 669 -16.43 -28.43 12.80
N VAL A 670 -16.82 -27.16 12.63
CA VAL A 670 -18.04 -26.58 13.24
C VAL A 670 -19.34 -27.18 12.67
N VAL A 671 -19.28 -27.89 11.54
CA VAL A 671 -20.41 -28.59 10.91
C VAL A 671 -19.93 -29.91 10.30
N SER A 672 -20.82 -30.90 10.26
CA SER A 672 -20.52 -32.28 9.88
C SER A 672 -20.77 -32.56 8.39
N GLY A 673 -20.06 -33.53 7.80
CA GLY A 673 -20.54 -34.27 6.62
C GLY A 673 -21.53 -35.37 7.00
N ASP A 674 -21.19 -36.18 8.00
CA ASP A 674 -22.05 -37.26 8.53
C ASP A 674 -23.41 -36.73 9.01
N PHE A 675 -24.45 -37.55 8.89
CA PHE A 675 -25.74 -37.33 9.54
C PHE A 675 -26.50 -38.65 9.75
N TYR A 676 -27.51 -38.61 10.62
CA TYR A 676 -28.46 -39.71 10.80
C TYR A 676 -29.87 -39.25 10.45
N TRP A 677 -30.72 -40.21 10.05
CA TRP A 677 -32.08 -39.94 9.62
C TRP A 677 -33.01 -41.04 10.13
N LEU A 678 -34.15 -40.67 10.71
CA LEU A 678 -35.06 -41.55 11.44
C LEU A 678 -36.51 -41.18 11.12
N GLU A 679 -37.34 -42.18 10.75
CA GLU A 679 -38.74 -41.99 10.41
C GLU A 679 -39.62 -43.18 10.81
N LYS A 680 -40.93 -42.95 10.99
CA LYS A 680 -41.93 -44.01 11.16
C LYS A 680 -43.05 -43.86 10.13
N MET A 681 -43.35 -44.95 9.40
CA MET A 681 -44.37 -45.02 8.35
C MET A 681 -45.31 -46.20 8.63
N GLY A 682 -46.53 -45.89 9.08
CA GLY A 682 -47.39 -46.93 9.68
C GLY A 682 -46.68 -47.53 10.91
N ASP A 683 -46.60 -48.85 10.99
CA ASP A 683 -45.87 -49.55 12.06
C ASP A 683 -44.39 -49.79 11.77
N GLN A 684 -43.92 -49.47 10.56
CA GLN A 684 -42.52 -49.65 10.16
C GLN A 684 -41.67 -48.44 10.58
N ILE A 685 -40.56 -48.70 11.28
CA ILE A 685 -39.56 -47.69 11.61
C ILE A 685 -38.40 -47.82 10.62
N ILE A 686 -37.80 -46.69 10.22
CA ILE A 686 -36.69 -46.59 9.28
C ILE A 686 -35.58 -45.76 9.93
N LEU A 687 -34.36 -46.30 10.01
CA LEU A 687 -33.17 -45.59 10.50
C LEU A 687 -32.04 -45.71 9.48
N ALA A 688 -31.33 -44.60 9.25
CA ALA A 688 -30.11 -44.56 8.46
C ALA A 688 -28.99 -43.82 9.20
N ALA A 689 -27.76 -44.33 9.07
CA ALA A 689 -26.53 -43.67 9.47
C ALA A 689 -25.68 -43.43 8.21
N ILE A 690 -25.43 -42.15 7.89
CA ILE A 690 -24.88 -41.70 6.61
C ILE A 690 -23.56 -40.97 6.83
N ASP A 691 -22.54 -41.34 6.08
CA ASP A 691 -21.32 -40.54 5.88
C ASP A 691 -21.34 -39.90 4.48
N CYS A 692 -20.94 -38.64 4.40
CA CYS A 692 -20.96 -37.84 3.18
C CYS A 692 -19.54 -37.47 2.75
N THR A 693 -19.27 -37.51 1.45
CA THR A 693 -17.92 -37.18 0.94
C THR A 693 -17.55 -35.71 1.19
N GLY A 694 -16.69 -35.50 2.18
CA GLY A 694 -16.11 -34.20 2.53
C GLY A 694 -16.69 -33.61 3.81
N HIS A 695 -15.81 -33.01 4.62
CA HIS A 695 -16.14 -32.44 5.93
C HIS A 695 -16.41 -30.92 5.84
N GLY A 696 -16.92 -30.33 6.93
CA GLY A 696 -17.20 -28.91 7.02
C GLY A 696 -18.34 -28.46 6.08
N VAL A 697 -18.36 -27.19 5.70
CA VAL A 697 -19.51 -26.58 4.99
C VAL A 697 -19.95 -27.33 3.71
N PRO A 698 -19.05 -27.84 2.83
CA PRO A 698 -19.47 -28.65 1.69
C PRO A 698 -20.11 -29.99 2.08
N GLY A 699 -19.65 -30.59 3.18
CA GLY A 699 -20.24 -31.78 3.79
C GLY A 699 -21.64 -31.52 4.30
N ALA A 700 -21.82 -30.46 5.10
CA ALA A 700 -23.12 -30.11 5.67
C ALA A 700 -24.20 -29.85 4.60
N PHE A 701 -23.82 -29.28 3.44
CA PHE A 701 -24.73 -29.18 2.30
C PHE A 701 -25.10 -30.55 1.71
N MET A 702 -24.18 -31.52 1.65
CA MET A 702 -24.51 -32.90 1.27
C MET A 702 -25.45 -33.56 2.28
N SER A 703 -25.26 -33.34 3.60
CA SER A 703 -26.16 -33.86 4.64
C SER A 703 -27.59 -33.35 4.48
N VAL A 704 -27.75 -32.04 4.28
CA VAL A 704 -29.07 -31.39 4.10
C VAL A 704 -29.74 -31.85 2.80
N ILE A 705 -28.99 -32.03 1.71
CA ILE A 705 -29.52 -32.59 0.46
C ILE A 705 -29.94 -34.05 0.65
N GLY A 706 -29.10 -34.89 1.28
CA GLY A 706 -29.38 -36.30 1.51
C GLY A 706 -30.62 -36.51 2.37
N ASN A 707 -30.76 -35.76 3.47
CA ASN A 707 -31.92 -35.78 4.35
C ASN A 707 -33.21 -35.35 3.61
N SER A 708 -33.15 -34.24 2.85
CA SER A 708 -34.27 -33.78 2.02
C SER A 708 -34.73 -34.83 0.99
N LEU A 709 -33.78 -35.52 0.35
CA LEU A 709 -34.08 -36.60 -0.59
C LEU A 709 -34.66 -37.85 0.10
N LEU A 710 -34.14 -38.24 1.27
CA LEU A 710 -34.72 -39.33 2.06
C LEU A 710 -36.17 -39.03 2.47
N ASN A 711 -36.46 -37.80 2.91
CA ASN A 711 -37.83 -37.35 3.20
C ASN A 711 -38.73 -37.47 1.97
N SER A 712 -38.30 -37.05 0.77
CA SER A 712 -39.10 -37.21 -0.45
C SER A 712 -39.34 -38.69 -0.80
N ILE A 713 -38.29 -39.51 -0.77
CA ILE A 713 -38.33 -40.94 -1.14
C ILE A 713 -39.28 -41.72 -0.21
N VAL A 714 -39.23 -41.49 1.10
CA VAL A 714 -40.03 -42.23 2.07
C VAL A 714 -41.40 -41.61 2.32
N ARG A 715 -41.48 -40.29 2.59
CA ARG A 715 -42.74 -39.65 3.00
C ARG A 715 -43.67 -39.31 1.83
N GLU A 716 -43.12 -38.92 0.67
CA GLU A 716 -43.91 -38.48 -0.49
C GLU A 716 -44.14 -39.60 -1.51
N ARG A 717 -43.14 -40.47 -1.70
CA ARG A 717 -43.20 -41.58 -2.69
C ARG A 717 -43.51 -42.94 -2.06
N HIS A 718 -43.57 -43.02 -0.73
CA HIS A 718 -43.86 -44.24 0.04
C HIS A 718 -42.97 -45.46 -0.31
N ILE A 719 -41.70 -45.22 -0.65
CA ILE A 719 -40.72 -46.28 -0.87
C ILE A 719 -40.13 -46.69 0.49
N LEU A 720 -40.45 -47.89 0.96
CA LEU A 720 -40.11 -48.36 2.32
C LEU A 720 -39.08 -49.51 2.37
N GLU A 721 -38.80 -50.17 1.26
CA GLU A 721 -37.81 -51.26 1.21
C GLU A 721 -36.36 -50.70 1.14
N PRO A 722 -35.45 -51.10 2.05
CA PRO A 722 -34.09 -50.55 2.13
C PRO A 722 -33.34 -50.46 0.80
N LYS A 723 -33.39 -51.52 -0.02
CA LYS A 723 -32.73 -51.59 -1.33
C LYS A 723 -33.29 -50.57 -2.32
N GLU A 724 -34.60 -50.32 -2.29
CA GLU A 724 -35.27 -49.38 -3.17
C GLU A 724 -34.98 -47.94 -2.76
N ILE A 725 -34.93 -47.66 -1.45
CA ILE A 725 -34.54 -46.35 -0.90
C ILE A 725 -33.11 -45.99 -1.35
N LEU A 726 -32.14 -46.90 -1.22
CA LEU A 726 -30.76 -46.66 -1.70
C LEU A 726 -30.69 -46.44 -3.22
N SER A 727 -31.46 -47.22 -3.99
CA SER A 727 -31.51 -47.12 -5.45
C SER A 727 -32.08 -45.76 -5.89
N ALA A 728 -33.18 -45.33 -5.27
CA ALA A 728 -33.79 -44.02 -5.50
C ALA A 728 -32.87 -42.88 -5.08
N LEU A 729 -32.20 -42.99 -3.93
CA LEU A 729 -31.28 -41.96 -3.42
C LEU A 729 -30.09 -41.75 -4.37
N ASN A 730 -29.52 -42.81 -4.93
CA ASN A 730 -28.50 -42.71 -5.99
C ASN A 730 -29.03 -41.95 -7.22
N THR A 731 -30.21 -42.35 -7.70
CA THR A 731 -30.83 -41.75 -8.88
C THR A 731 -31.17 -40.26 -8.69
N GLU A 732 -31.58 -39.81 -7.50
CA GLU A 732 -31.83 -38.39 -7.26
C GLU A 732 -30.54 -37.58 -7.01
N ILE A 733 -29.53 -38.16 -6.35
CA ILE A 733 -28.22 -37.50 -6.16
C ILE A 733 -27.50 -37.25 -7.49
N GLU A 734 -27.52 -38.21 -8.42
CA GLU A 734 -26.99 -38.02 -9.78
C GLU A 734 -27.61 -36.81 -10.49
N LYS A 735 -28.93 -36.63 -10.36
CA LYS A 735 -29.69 -35.51 -10.95
C LYS A 735 -29.37 -34.19 -10.27
N VAL A 736 -29.51 -34.10 -8.94
CA VAL A 736 -29.38 -32.86 -8.16
C VAL A 736 -27.96 -32.28 -8.30
N LEU A 737 -26.94 -33.12 -8.25
CA LEU A 737 -25.54 -32.69 -8.39
C LEU A 737 -25.07 -32.56 -9.85
N LYS A 738 -25.90 -32.96 -10.83
CA LYS A 738 -25.58 -32.96 -12.28
C LYS A 738 -24.24 -33.65 -12.58
N GLN A 739 -24.00 -34.81 -11.96
CA GLN A 739 -22.68 -35.46 -11.95
C GLN A 739 -22.16 -35.76 -13.37
N LYS A 740 -23.06 -36.20 -14.27
CA LYS A 740 -22.77 -36.50 -15.68
C LYS A 740 -22.44 -35.27 -16.54
N GLU A 741 -22.82 -34.06 -16.12
CA GLU A 741 -22.44 -32.81 -16.80
C GLU A 741 -21.12 -32.22 -16.28
N LYS A 742 -20.74 -32.52 -15.03
CA LYS A 742 -19.69 -31.78 -14.30
C LYS A 742 -18.52 -32.63 -13.79
N GLY A 743 -18.62 -33.97 -13.80
CA GLY A 743 -17.54 -34.88 -13.41
C GLY A 743 -17.25 -34.98 -11.90
N TYR A 744 -18.09 -34.39 -11.03
CA TYR A 744 -17.94 -34.51 -9.58
C TYR A 744 -18.32 -35.90 -9.09
N LYS A 745 -17.47 -36.50 -8.24
CA LYS A 745 -17.68 -37.80 -7.59
C LYS A 745 -18.03 -37.68 -6.11
N ASN A 746 -18.82 -36.65 -5.76
CA ASN A 746 -19.35 -36.50 -4.41
C ASN A 746 -20.48 -37.50 -4.20
N GLY A 747 -20.50 -38.18 -3.06
CA GLY A 747 -21.38 -39.31 -2.80
C GLY A 747 -21.66 -39.51 -1.32
N MET A 748 -22.28 -40.63 -0.99
CA MET A 748 -22.55 -41.04 0.39
C MET A 748 -22.33 -42.54 0.56
N ASP A 749 -21.71 -42.93 1.66
CA ASP A 749 -21.68 -44.31 2.14
C ASP A 749 -22.60 -44.38 3.37
N LEU A 750 -23.52 -45.33 3.42
CA LEU A 750 -24.51 -45.42 4.50
C LEU A 750 -24.94 -46.85 4.82
N SER A 751 -25.43 -47.03 6.04
CA SER A 751 -26.21 -48.19 6.45
C SER A 751 -27.66 -47.74 6.65
N LEU A 752 -28.63 -48.53 6.17
CA LEU A 752 -30.06 -48.23 6.32
C LEU A 752 -30.80 -49.50 6.73
N ILE A 753 -31.59 -49.38 7.78
CA ILE A 753 -32.38 -50.45 8.37
C ILE A 753 -33.86 -50.07 8.42
N THR A 754 -34.74 -51.06 8.23
CA THR A 754 -36.18 -50.92 8.53
C THR A 754 -36.67 -52.11 9.35
N TRP A 755 -37.62 -51.90 10.25
CA TRP A 755 -38.19 -52.99 11.05
C TRP A 755 -39.65 -52.79 11.44
N THR A 756 -40.31 -53.89 11.78
CA THR A 756 -41.66 -53.96 12.37
C THR A 756 -41.66 -54.96 13.52
N THR A 757 -42.16 -54.57 14.69
CA THR A 757 -42.38 -55.48 15.82
C THR A 757 -43.66 -56.28 15.63
N LYS A 758 -43.62 -57.61 15.81
CA LYS A 758 -44.79 -58.50 15.77
C LYS A 758 -44.57 -59.66 16.74
N ASP A 759 -45.59 -60.00 17.52
CA ASP A 759 -45.68 -61.26 18.27
C ASP A 759 -44.37 -61.66 18.99
N ASP A 760 -43.87 -60.73 19.83
CA ASP A 760 -42.61 -60.77 20.60
C ASP A 760 -41.27 -60.83 19.83
N HIS A 761 -41.26 -60.84 18.49
CA HIS A 761 -40.04 -60.73 17.67
C HIS A 761 -40.01 -59.44 16.82
N VAL A 762 -38.83 -59.11 16.28
CA VAL A 762 -38.64 -57.93 15.41
C VAL A 762 -38.18 -58.36 14.02
N ASP A 763 -39.11 -58.30 13.06
CA ASP A 763 -38.84 -58.44 11.62
C ASP A 763 -38.01 -57.24 11.14
N MET A 764 -36.76 -57.47 10.75
CA MET A 764 -35.82 -56.41 10.39
C MET A 764 -35.17 -56.63 9.01
N LYS A 765 -34.97 -55.54 8.26
CA LYS A 765 -34.39 -55.52 6.91
C LYS A 765 -33.23 -54.54 6.87
N PHE A 766 -32.14 -54.92 6.20
CA PHE A 766 -30.95 -54.11 6.03
C PHE A 766 -30.54 -54.00 4.56
N ALA A 767 -30.16 -52.80 4.13
CA ALA A 767 -29.31 -52.58 2.96
C ALA A 767 -28.23 -51.54 3.29
N GLY A 768 -27.04 -51.69 2.70
CA GLY A 768 -25.91 -50.80 2.96
C GLY A 768 -25.15 -50.42 1.68
N ALA A 769 -24.81 -49.15 1.56
CA ALA A 769 -23.89 -48.61 0.59
C ALA A 769 -22.49 -48.51 1.25
N LYS A 770 -21.64 -49.51 0.98
CA LYS A 770 -20.38 -49.88 1.67
C LYS A 770 -20.44 -50.15 3.17
N ARG A 771 -21.16 -49.35 3.97
CA ARG A 771 -21.15 -49.45 5.43
C ARG A 771 -21.82 -50.77 5.87
N PRO A 772 -21.19 -51.55 6.77
CA PRO A 772 -21.82 -52.68 7.43
C PRO A 772 -22.73 -52.20 8.57
N ILE A 773 -23.52 -53.11 9.12
CA ILE A 773 -24.01 -53.03 10.50
C ILE A 773 -23.37 -54.15 11.33
N TYR A 774 -23.39 -54.00 12.65
CA TYR A 774 -22.91 -55.02 13.59
C TYR A 774 -24.10 -55.44 14.47
N HIS A 775 -24.38 -56.73 14.52
CA HIS A 775 -25.49 -57.34 15.26
C HIS A 775 -24.90 -58.22 16.35
N TYR A 776 -25.00 -57.78 17.61
CA TYR A 776 -24.69 -58.63 18.74
C TYR A 776 -25.93 -59.46 19.08
N LYS A 777 -25.77 -60.78 19.03
CA LYS A 777 -26.79 -61.74 19.45
C LYS A 777 -26.60 -62.12 20.91
N GLN A 778 -27.63 -61.94 21.74
CA GLN A 778 -27.51 -62.25 23.17
C GLN A 778 -27.44 -63.76 23.45
N GLU A 779 -28.17 -64.60 22.71
CA GLU A 779 -28.12 -66.07 22.90
C GLU A 779 -26.78 -66.70 22.47
N GLU A 780 -26.09 -66.09 21.50
CA GLU A 780 -24.87 -66.65 20.90
C GLU A 780 -23.57 -66.00 21.44
N ASP A 781 -23.65 -65.02 22.34
CA ASP A 781 -22.52 -64.22 22.87
C ASP A 781 -21.52 -63.78 21.77
N THR A 782 -22.05 -63.32 20.64
CA THR A 782 -21.23 -63.02 19.44
C THR A 782 -21.71 -61.82 18.64
N LEU A 783 -20.74 -61.05 18.15
CA LEU A 783 -20.95 -59.88 17.28
C LEU A 783 -20.83 -60.25 15.79
N HIS A 784 -21.97 -60.40 15.13
CA HIS A 784 -22.09 -60.70 13.70
C HIS A 784 -21.94 -59.43 12.85
N LYS A 785 -20.95 -59.39 11.96
CA LYS A 785 -20.71 -58.26 11.07
C LYS A 785 -21.43 -58.41 9.73
N ILE A 786 -22.50 -57.66 9.53
CA ILE A 786 -23.39 -57.79 8.37
C ILE A 786 -22.98 -56.78 7.30
N GLN A 787 -22.16 -57.24 6.36
CA GLN A 787 -21.57 -56.39 5.32
C GLN A 787 -22.62 -55.90 4.30
N GLY A 788 -22.61 -54.59 4.00
CA GLY A 788 -23.39 -53.97 2.91
C GLY A 788 -22.72 -54.11 1.53
N SER A 789 -23.44 -53.75 0.46
CA SER A 789 -22.98 -53.83 -0.93
C SER A 789 -21.77 -52.93 -1.20
N ARG A 790 -20.92 -53.32 -2.15
CA ARG A 790 -19.63 -52.65 -2.44
C ARG A 790 -19.71 -51.24 -3.06
N TYR A 791 -20.91 -50.70 -3.28
CA TYR A 791 -21.15 -49.45 -3.99
C TYR A 791 -21.51 -48.31 -3.03
N SER A 792 -21.10 -47.08 -3.37
CA SER A 792 -21.57 -45.84 -2.73
C SER A 792 -22.79 -45.30 -3.47
N ILE A 793 -23.55 -44.42 -2.81
CA ILE A 793 -24.43 -43.45 -3.47
C ILE A 793 -23.56 -42.44 -4.24
N GLY A 794 -23.98 -42.04 -5.45
CA GLY A 794 -23.22 -41.18 -6.36
C GLY A 794 -22.29 -41.96 -7.31
N PHE A 795 -22.57 -43.24 -7.55
CA PHE A 795 -21.91 -44.05 -8.58
C PHE A 795 -22.88 -44.36 -9.72
N GLU A 796 -22.37 -44.65 -10.92
CA GLU A 796 -23.21 -45.03 -12.06
C GLU A 796 -23.73 -46.46 -11.90
N ASN A 797 -25.06 -46.64 -12.00
CA ASN A 797 -25.75 -47.93 -12.02
C ASN A 797 -25.33 -48.93 -10.90
N PRO A 798 -25.33 -48.53 -9.61
CA PRO A 798 -25.01 -49.43 -8.52
C PRO A 798 -26.09 -50.49 -8.34
N GLN A 799 -25.70 -51.65 -7.84
CA GLN A 799 -26.64 -52.68 -7.38
C GLN A 799 -26.52 -52.83 -5.87
N PHE A 800 -27.63 -52.64 -5.18
CA PHE A 800 -27.75 -52.81 -3.73
C PHE A 800 -28.45 -54.13 -3.41
N ASP A 801 -27.98 -54.77 -2.35
CA ASP A 801 -28.47 -56.04 -1.82
C ASP A 801 -29.30 -55.78 -0.56
N GLN A 802 -30.30 -56.61 -0.33
CA GLN A 802 -31.12 -56.56 0.88
C GLN A 802 -30.95 -57.86 1.66
N LYS A 803 -30.90 -57.75 2.99
CA LYS A 803 -30.87 -58.87 3.93
C LYS A 803 -32.05 -58.73 4.88
N THR A 804 -32.69 -59.85 5.21
CA THR A 804 -33.72 -59.94 6.24
C THR A 804 -33.14 -60.66 7.45
N LEU A 805 -33.46 -60.18 8.63
CA LEU A 805 -32.98 -60.63 9.93
C LEU A 805 -34.18 -60.65 10.88
N VAL A 806 -34.23 -61.62 11.77
CA VAL A 806 -35.07 -61.54 12.97
C VAL A 806 -34.14 -61.11 14.10
N LEU A 807 -34.59 -60.13 14.89
CA LEU A 807 -33.90 -59.74 16.12
C LEU A 807 -34.72 -60.26 17.30
N ASP A 808 -34.03 -60.91 18.23
CA ASP A 808 -34.62 -61.45 19.44
C ASP A 808 -34.41 -60.49 20.62
N LYS A 809 -35.25 -60.61 21.65
CA LYS A 809 -35.29 -59.64 22.75
C LYS A 809 -33.96 -59.63 23.53
N GLY A 810 -33.33 -58.46 23.61
CA GLY A 810 -32.00 -58.25 24.19
C GLY A 810 -30.87 -58.14 23.15
N ASP A 811 -31.11 -58.48 21.89
CA ASP A 811 -30.16 -58.26 20.80
C ASP A 811 -29.85 -56.77 20.62
N THR A 812 -28.64 -56.48 20.16
CA THR A 812 -28.14 -55.11 20.04
C THR A 812 -27.56 -54.84 18.65
N LEU A 813 -28.04 -53.78 17.98
CA LEU A 813 -27.58 -53.35 16.66
C LEU A 813 -26.72 -52.09 16.75
N TYR A 814 -25.65 -52.05 15.96
CA TYR A 814 -24.77 -50.89 15.80
C TYR A 814 -24.59 -50.47 14.35
N MET A 815 -24.64 -49.16 14.11
CA MET A 815 -24.46 -48.50 12.82
C MET A 815 -23.38 -47.42 12.95
N SER A 816 -22.48 -47.26 11.97
CA SER A 816 -21.44 -46.21 12.04
C SER A 816 -20.96 -45.70 10.68
N SER A 817 -20.42 -44.48 10.67
CA SER A 817 -19.43 -44.05 9.67
C SER A 817 -18.07 -44.71 9.94
N ASP A 818 -17.00 -44.36 9.21
CA ASP A 818 -15.65 -44.78 9.59
C ASP A 818 -14.92 -43.81 10.51
N GLY A 819 -15.40 -42.59 10.77
CA GLY A 819 -14.66 -41.59 11.57
C GLY A 819 -14.09 -42.11 12.89
N PHE A 820 -14.87 -42.85 13.67
CA PHE A 820 -14.41 -43.48 14.92
C PHE A 820 -13.28 -44.49 14.67
N VAL A 821 -13.40 -45.31 13.64
CA VAL A 821 -12.45 -46.35 13.25
C VAL A 821 -11.17 -45.76 12.66
N ASP A 822 -11.29 -44.68 11.87
CA ASP A 822 -10.24 -44.01 11.12
C ASP A 822 -9.52 -42.90 11.91
N GLN A 823 -10.03 -42.54 13.08
CA GLN A 823 -9.41 -41.56 13.97
C GLN A 823 -8.01 -41.97 14.40
N ASN A 824 -7.07 -41.05 14.24
CA ASN A 824 -5.66 -41.25 14.53
C ASN A 824 -5.29 -40.82 15.96
N ASN A 825 -4.25 -41.47 16.49
CA ASN A 825 -3.47 -40.97 17.62
C ASN A 825 -2.21 -40.21 17.16
N ALA A 826 -1.43 -39.68 18.12
CA ALA A 826 -0.20 -38.93 17.88
C ALA A 826 0.88 -39.69 17.06
N LYS A 827 0.79 -41.03 16.98
CA LYS A 827 1.68 -41.88 16.17
C LYS A 827 1.09 -42.21 14.79
N ARG A 828 0.04 -41.48 14.36
CA ARG A 828 -0.74 -41.69 13.12
C ARG A 828 -1.28 -43.12 12.97
N LYS A 829 -1.56 -43.79 14.08
CA LYS A 829 -2.26 -45.09 14.08
C LYS A 829 -3.76 -44.86 14.30
N LYS A 830 -4.57 -45.48 13.44
CA LYS A 830 -6.04 -45.58 13.56
C LYS A 830 -6.46 -46.38 14.81
N ILE A 831 -7.73 -46.28 15.21
CA ILE A 831 -8.35 -47.25 16.14
C ILE A 831 -8.46 -48.62 15.46
N GLY A 832 -8.99 -48.67 14.23
CA GLY A 832 -9.08 -49.87 13.39
C GLY A 832 -10.25 -50.80 13.73
N SER A 833 -10.86 -51.39 12.71
CA SER A 833 -12.18 -52.07 12.82
C SER A 833 -12.20 -53.18 13.85
N LYS A 834 -11.16 -54.02 13.91
CA LYS A 834 -11.05 -55.11 14.92
C LYS A 834 -11.15 -54.62 16.36
N LYS A 835 -10.58 -53.45 16.66
CA LYS A 835 -10.65 -52.89 18.02
C LYS A 835 -12.02 -52.28 18.29
N PHE A 836 -12.67 -51.69 17.29
CA PHE A 836 -14.04 -51.20 17.40
C PHE A 836 -15.03 -52.36 17.60
N GLU A 837 -14.94 -53.41 16.78
CA GLU A 837 -15.68 -54.67 16.89
C GLU A 837 -15.52 -55.28 18.29
N GLN A 838 -14.29 -55.38 18.80
CA GLN A 838 -14.03 -55.83 20.17
C GLN A 838 -14.63 -54.89 21.23
N LEU A 839 -14.48 -53.57 21.10
CA LEU A 839 -15.02 -52.61 22.07
C LEU A 839 -16.54 -52.70 22.20
N LEU A 840 -17.25 -52.99 21.10
CA LEU A 840 -18.67 -53.28 21.13
C LEU A 840 -18.92 -54.61 21.88
N CYS A 841 -18.27 -55.70 21.46
CA CYS A 841 -18.50 -57.05 22.03
C CYS A 841 -18.24 -57.10 23.55
N ASP A 842 -17.11 -56.55 24.02
CA ASP A 842 -16.65 -56.64 25.40
C ASP A 842 -17.56 -55.90 26.43
N HIS A 843 -18.61 -55.19 26.01
CA HIS A 843 -19.38 -54.26 26.87
C HIS A 843 -20.91 -54.26 26.66
N GLN A 844 -21.48 -55.30 26.08
CA GLN A 844 -22.93 -55.40 25.74
C GLN A 844 -23.86 -55.35 26.96
N ASP A 845 -23.38 -55.76 28.14
CA ASP A 845 -24.09 -55.71 29.42
C ASP A 845 -24.28 -54.27 29.96
N LEU A 846 -23.49 -53.30 29.47
CA LEU A 846 -23.63 -51.91 29.90
C LEU A 846 -24.89 -51.28 29.29
N PRO A 847 -25.65 -50.46 30.05
CA PRO A 847 -26.72 -49.64 29.48
C PRO A 847 -26.23 -48.76 28.34
N MET A 848 -27.06 -48.50 27.33
CA MET A 848 -26.70 -47.75 26.12
C MET A 848 -25.98 -46.42 26.39
N ALA A 849 -26.38 -45.66 27.42
CA ALA A 849 -25.70 -44.44 27.83
C ALA A 849 -24.24 -44.67 28.31
N ALA A 850 -24.01 -45.72 29.11
CA ALA A 850 -22.67 -46.09 29.58
C ALA A 850 -21.78 -46.65 28.45
N GLN A 851 -22.36 -47.33 27.45
CA GLN A 851 -21.65 -47.71 26.23
C GLN A 851 -21.16 -46.48 25.44
N LYS A 852 -22.01 -45.46 25.31
CA LYS A 852 -21.62 -44.18 24.69
C LYS A 852 -20.47 -43.51 25.44
N ASP A 853 -20.59 -43.35 26.75
CA ASP A 853 -19.55 -42.75 27.59
C ASP A 853 -18.21 -43.50 27.47
N LEU A 854 -18.25 -44.83 27.38
CA LEU A 854 -17.08 -45.68 27.17
C LEU A 854 -16.44 -45.46 25.79
N LEU A 855 -17.24 -45.33 24.73
CA LEU A 855 -16.76 -45.04 23.38
C LEU A 855 -16.10 -43.65 23.32
N GLU A 856 -16.72 -42.63 23.90
CA GLU A 856 -16.16 -41.28 24.01
C GLU A 856 -14.86 -41.25 24.83
N GLN A 857 -14.82 -41.91 25.99
CA GLN A 857 -13.60 -42.03 26.79
C GLN A 857 -12.48 -42.76 26.03
N THR A 858 -12.81 -43.81 25.28
CA THR A 858 -11.84 -44.60 24.51
C THR A 858 -11.29 -43.82 23.31
N LEU A 859 -12.16 -43.04 22.63
CA LEU A 859 -11.78 -42.12 21.55
C LEU A 859 -10.80 -41.05 22.08
N ASN A 860 -11.17 -40.34 23.14
CA ASN A 860 -10.34 -39.31 23.77
C ASN A 860 -8.99 -39.87 24.26
N ARG A 861 -8.99 -41.04 24.92
CA ARG A 861 -7.79 -41.74 25.40
C ARG A 861 -6.86 -42.19 24.26
N HIS A 862 -7.41 -42.50 23.08
CA HIS A 862 -6.63 -42.81 21.88
C HIS A 862 -6.09 -41.54 21.21
N MET A 863 -6.90 -40.49 21.07
CA MET A 863 -6.50 -39.23 20.41
C MET A 863 -5.38 -38.49 21.14
N GLN A 864 -5.39 -38.48 22.48
CA GLN A 864 -4.36 -37.83 23.32
C GLN A 864 -4.13 -36.33 22.98
N GLY A 865 -5.20 -35.61 22.60
CA GLY A 865 -5.13 -34.19 22.23
C GLY A 865 -4.69 -33.91 20.79
N VAL A 866 -4.68 -34.93 19.92
CA VAL A 866 -4.58 -34.74 18.45
C VAL A 866 -5.93 -34.38 17.88
N ASP A 867 -5.94 -33.50 16.87
CA ASP A 867 -7.14 -33.06 16.16
C ASP A 867 -7.96 -34.24 15.59
N GLN A 868 -9.28 -34.03 15.51
CA GLN A 868 -10.19 -34.98 14.87
C GLN A 868 -9.93 -35.04 13.35
N ARG A 869 -9.99 -36.24 12.78
CA ARG A 869 -9.61 -36.50 11.39
C ARG A 869 -10.78 -36.34 10.43
N ASP A 870 -11.93 -36.92 10.75
CA ASP A 870 -13.16 -36.93 9.97
C ASP A 870 -14.35 -36.90 10.93
N ASP A 871 -15.55 -36.60 10.42
CA ASP A 871 -16.77 -36.57 11.22
C ASP A 871 -17.09 -37.96 11.79
N ILE A 872 -17.71 -38.01 12.97
CA ILE A 872 -17.94 -39.26 13.71
C ILE A 872 -19.43 -39.45 13.97
N LEU A 873 -19.97 -40.56 13.48
CA LEU A 873 -21.31 -41.04 13.77
C LEU A 873 -21.26 -42.53 14.20
N VAL A 874 -21.78 -42.83 15.39
CA VAL A 874 -22.07 -44.20 15.85
C VAL A 874 -23.44 -44.20 16.53
N ILE A 875 -24.29 -45.15 16.16
CA ILE A 875 -25.61 -45.37 16.76
C ILE A 875 -25.64 -46.80 17.31
N GLY A 876 -26.13 -46.97 18.54
CA GLY A 876 -26.45 -48.26 19.15
C GLY A 876 -27.94 -48.35 19.50
N LEU A 877 -28.55 -49.52 19.30
CA LEU A 877 -29.96 -49.82 19.59
C LEU A 877 -30.06 -51.17 20.32
N LYS A 878 -30.89 -51.28 21.36
CA LYS A 878 -31.30 -52.55 21.98
C LYS A 878 -32.79 -52.80 21.76
N PHE A 879 -33.18 -54.06 21.61
CA PHE A 879 -34.54 -54.49 21.24
C PHE A 879 -35.23 -55.32 22.34
#